data_AF-A0A4R4RGY1-F1
#
_entry.id   AF-A0A4R4RGY1-F1
#
_cell.length_a   1.000
_cell.length_b   1.000
_cell.length_c   1.000
_cell.angle_alpha   90.00
_cell.angle_beta   90.00
_cell.angle_gamma   90.00
#
_symmetry.space_group_name_H-M   'P 1'
#
loop_
_entity.id
_entity.type
_entity.pdbx_description
1 polymer ?
#
loop_
_entity_poly.entity_id
_entity_poly.type
_entity_poly.pdbx_seq_one_letter_code
_entity_poly.pdbx_strand_id
1 'polypeptide(L)'
;MTVRIGFGRTDLTPPLGVELAGFGPFLRRRATSVHAPLYARAVAVAGGDGDGGGRWVLVSCDLLGVAAAVVDEVTARVAEATGWHPDEVVVHATHNHSGPATVENVGWGAPDELYVARLPELIARACVEAVRALAPATVRHAVAPLDRFAHNRMLPSRGLTNAAALSGSWSEPDPSLIDPGVHVLRVDHGGELAGFVASYSCHPVICCEETSAVHGDYPGEALRLVEAAHPGATGVFLQGALGDLNPLYAHGPAEESLVALELFAGRFADAVSAGLTAAEPLATQAVAVVKQEIPYELAPYDLDELRKRRDDGDDVTYLSLRRTVAALEAGEEVRRPLWVHALRLGPVTLLGYNVEVFHGIKRRLQEALGEDCLVLSTTNGWLGYAPTHDAYEPPAEPYPAYEVPLIACHLPFRADIEDDLVAAGVRAAGLVGGADEDWWRGAVVYECHLPSFRDGSGDGIGDLDGLIQGLDYLRELGIDAVWTGPFYRSPLLDQGFDVSDFLDVEPVFGTLETFDRLVAAAHERGIRVIVDYIPNHTSDQHPWFVASRSSRDDPKRDWYVWRDPAPGGGVPNNWTSEAGGSVWEFDEPTGQYYLHSHLVEQPDLNWRNPDVRKALLDVLRFWLDRGADGVRIDVAHMLMKDPEFRDNPAAPGGNHNEFDLQHPDFGTQLHVYDRRHPDTFTALADIRAVADEYPGSRLTIAEIEAMPWADWAEYYTAGMHLPFPFRLLETHWRADLLRSELSGLYAALPDGAWPIVALGNHDRVRLATRLGPAQARVAAVLLLTLAATPCLLYADELGLTDQPVPVERQRDYFARTHGGVSRDPSRTPMPWNDGVNGGFSPAPEASLWLPVSRDLARLNVEAQVRDPESMLRLYRALTRLRHASPAVRRGSITFDAGTESVLAYRRTEGSDRKLVLLNLTDRPATVPLPVDGRVLLSTASPAGAPARRVAAGEFALAADEAVVIDVERDHADH
;
A
#
# COMPACT_ATOMS: atom_id res chain seq x y z
N MET A 1 -19.00 -21.69 7.81
CA MET A 1 -18.75 -21.70 9.26
C MET A 1 -19.79 -20.81 9.93
N THR A 2 -20.11 -21.05 11.20
CA THR A 2 -21.05 -20.21 11.96
C THR A 2 -20.27 -19.23 12.81
N VAL A 3 -20.53 -17.93 12.68
CA VAL A 3 -19.90 -16.91 13.54
C VAL A 3 -20.45 -16.98 14.96
N ARG A 4 -19.62 -16.64 15.94
CA ARG A 4 -20.04 -16.43 17.33
C ARG A 4 -19.96 -14.94 17.65
N ILE A 5 -21.01 -14.40 18.25
CA ILE A 5 -21.07 -12.99 18.69
C ILE A 5 -21.59 -12.93 20.12
N GLY A 6 -21.05 -12.02 20.92
CA GLY A 6 -21.50 -11.75 22.29
C GLY A 6 -21.47 -10.26 22.60
N PHE A 7 -22.27 -9.83 23.58
CA PHE A 7 -22.39 -8.44 24.00
C PHE A 7 -22.11 -8.29 25.50
N GLY A 8 -21.58 -7.15 25.92
CA GLY A 8 -21.27 -6.83 27.31
C GLY A 8 -21.42 -5.33 27.59
N ARG A 9 -21.70 -4.95 28.83
CA ARG A 9 -22.01 -3.54 29.15
C ARG A 9 -21.70 -3.17 30.59
N THR A 10 -20.93 -2.11 30.77
CA THR A 10 -20.62 -1.53 32.08
C THR A 10 -20.97 -0.04 32.13
N ASP A 11 -21.50 0.40 33.27
CA ASP A 11 -21.87 1.79 33.57
C ASP A 11 -20.62 2.67 33.75
N LEU A 12 -20.59 3.80 33.05
CA LEU A 12 -19.55 4.84 33.09
C LEU A 12 -20.05 6.15 33.72
N THR A 13 -21.24 6.19 34.32
CA THR A 13 -21.82 7.42 34.84
C THR A 13 -20.91 8.02 35.94
N PRO A 14 -20.38 9.24 35.78
CA PRO A 14 -19.50 9.85 36.77
C PRO A 14 -20.25 10.30 38.02
N PRO A 15 -19.55 10.52 39.16
CA PRO A 15 -20.13 11.24 40.28
C PRO A 15 -20.47 12.69 39.88
N LEU A 16 -21.51 13.27 40.48
CA LEU A 16 -21.85 14.67 40.27
C LEU A 16 -20.72 15.59 40.77
N GLY A 17 -20.56 16.73 40.09
CA GLY A 17 -19.55 17.74 40.39
C GLY A 17 -18.23 17.61 39.60
N VAL A 18 -17.99 16.53 38.85
CA VAL A 18 -16.90 16.46 37.86
C VAL A 18 -17.11 17.49 36.74
N GLU A 19 -16.04 17.89 36.06
CA GLU A 19 -16.18 18.74 34.86
C GLU A 19 -16.61 17.91 33.64
N LEU A 20 -17.53 18.47 32.85
CA LEU A 20 -17.97 17.93 31.57
C LEU A 20 -17.05 18.47 30.46
N ALA A 21 -16.95 17.71 29.37
CA ALA A 21 -16.04 18.04 28.27
C ALA A 21 -16.69 18.98 27.22
N GLY A 22 -15.94 19.30 26.15
CA GLY A 22 -16.53 19.44 24.82
C GLY A 22 -16.53 20.80 24.12
N PHE A 23 -17.08 21.85 24.75
CA PHE A 23 -17.57 23.02 24.01
C PHE A 23 -16.54 24.14 23.75
N GLY A 24 -15.23 23.87 23.85
CA GLY A 24 -14.20 24.91 23.80
C GLY A 24 -14.05 25.62 25.16
N PRO A 25 -13.62 26.91 25.22
CA PRO A 25 -13.07 27.55 26.43
C PRO A 25 -14.05 27.81 27.61
N PHE A 26 -15.22 27.19 27.61
CA PHE A 26 -16.22 27.25 28.68
C PHE A 26 -15.86 26.33 29.87
N LEU A 27 -14.66 26.55 30.42
CA LEU A 27 -14.14 25.81 31.57
C LEU A 27 -15.10 25.84 32.77
N ARG A 28 -15.06 24.79 33.60
CA ARG A 28 -15.86 24.63 34.83
C ARG A 28 -17.34 24.31 34.64
N ARG A 29 -17.80 23.94 33.44
CA ARG A 29 -19.08 23.24 33.24
C ARG A 29 -19.05 21.93 34.04
N ARG A 30 -19.91 21.79 35.06
CA ARG A 30 -19.88 20.65 35.99
C ARG A 30 -21.18 19.87 36.00
N ALA A 31 -21.09 18.55 36.14
CA ALA A 31 -22.25 17.67 36.22
C ALA A 31 -23.14 18.02 37.43
N THR A 32 -24.30 18.64 37.19
CA THR A 32 -25.27 19.00 38.24
C THR A 32 -26.39 17.97 38.40
N SER A 33 -26.65 17.18 37.36
CA SER A 33 -27.64 16.11 37.35
C SER A 33 -27.24 14.99 36.36
N VAL A 34 -27.95 13.87 36.40
CA VAL A 34 -27.90 12.83 35.37
C VAL A 34 -29.27 12.78 34.71
N HIS A 35 -29.34 13.00 33.40
CA HIS A 35 -30.54 12.80 32.59
C HIS A 35 -30.61 11.34 32.12
N ALA A 36 -29.50 10.80 31.61
CA ALA A 36 -29.36 9.40 31.24
C ALA A 36 -27.97 8.85 31.66
N PRO A 37 -27.86 7.58 32.09
CA PRO A 37 -26.58 6.97 32.42
C PRO A 37 -25.69 6.78 31.18
N LEU A 38 -24.37 6.82 31.39
CA LEU A 38 -23.35 6.57 30.37
C LEU A 38 -22.90 5.11 30.42
N TYR A 39 -22.51 4.52 29.29
CA TYR A 39 -22.00 3.14 29.26
C TYR A 39 -20.77 2.95 28.36
N ALA A 40 -19.98 1.93 28.71
CA ALA A 40 -19.17 1.16 27.78
C ALA A 40 -20.03 -0.01 27.30
N ARG A 41 -20.32 -0.09 26.00
CA ARG A 41 -21.09 -1.18 25.35
C ARG A 41 -20.18 -1.89 24.36
N ALA A 42 -19.94 -3.18 24.57
CA ALA A 42 -19.00 -3.97 23.78
C ALA A 42 -19.70 -5.06 22.97
N VAL A 43 -19.16 -5.34 21.79
CA VAL A 43 -19.50 -6.47 20.93
C VAL A 43 -18.23 -7.25 20.60
N ALA A 44 -18.24 -8.54 20.90
CA ALA A 44 -17.17 -9.48 20.59
C ALA A 44 -17.61 -10.42 19.48
N VAL A 45 -16.73 -10.70 18.53
CA VAL A 45 -16.97 -11.52 17.34
C VAL A 45 -15.83 -12.54 17.20
N ALA A 46 -16.15 -13.78 16.87
CA ALA A 46 -15.17 -14.84 16.61
C ALA A 46 -15.63 -15.77 15.47
N GLY A 47 -14.67 -16.21 14.65
CA GLY A 47 -14.86 -17.25 13.66
C GLY A 47 -15.28 -18.60 14.27
N GLY A 48 -15.66 -19.55 13.40
CA GLY A 48 -16.02 -20.90 13.81
C GLY A 48 -14.81 -21.71 14.30
N ASP A 49 -15.05 -22.70 15.16
CA ASP A 49 -14.00 -23.37 15.94
C ASP A 49 -12.90 -24.03 15.05
N GLY A 50 -11.71 -23.43 15.04
CA GLY A 50 -10.49 -23.87 14.34
C GLY A 50 -9.45 -22.75 14.29
N ASP A 51 -8.16 -23.09 14.34
CA ASP A 51 -7.06 -22.14 14.62
C ASP A 51 -6.75 -21.10 13.50
N GLY A 52 -7.60 -20.98 12.49
CA GLY A 52 -7.52 -19.99 11.40
C GLY A 52 -8.71 -19.03 11.30
N GLY A 53 -9.63 -19.04 12.27
CA GLY A 53 -10.75 -18.10 12.32
C GLY A 53 -10.41 -16.83 13.10
N GLY A 54 -10.45 -15.66 12.44
CA GLY A 54 -10.21 -14.38 13.09
C GLY A 54 -11.25 -14.04 14.17
N ARG A 55 -10.88 -13.13 15.08
CA ARG A 55 -11.71 -12.70 16.23
C ARG A 55 -11.37 -11.26 16.61
N TRP A 56 -12.34 -10.51 17.12
CA TRP A 56 -12.13 -9.13 17.57
C TRP A 56 -13.22 -8.70 18.56
N VAL A 57 -12.92 -7.74 19.43
CA VAL A 57 -13.88 -7.11 20.35
C VAL A 57 -13.79 -5.60 20.25
N LEU A 58 -14.92 -4.96 19.97
CA LEU A 58 -15.06 -3.52 19.86
C LEU A 58 -15.90 -3.01 21.03
N VAL A 59 -15.38 -2.03 21.78
CA VAL A 59 -16.10 -1.36 22.87
C VAL A 59 -16.34 0.11 22.57
N SER A 60 -17.61 0.50 22.58
CA SER A 60 -18.08 1.87 22.37
C SER A 60 -18.42 2.53 23.71
N CYS A 61 -17.81 3.67 24.01
CA CYS A 61 -17.92 4.38 25.28
C CYS A 61 -18.62 5.73 25.09
N ASP A 62 -19.63 6.05 25.90
CA ASP A 62 -20.37 7.33 25.87
C ASP A 62 -19.55 8.52 26.42
N LEU A 63 -18.32 8.70 25.93
CA LEU A 63 -17.31 9.69 26.35
C LEU A 63 -16.88 10.54 25.15
N LEU A 64 -16.27 11.69 25.39
CA LEU A 64 -15.70 12.53 24.33
C LEU A 64 -14.49 11.88 23.64
N GLY A 65 -13.68 11.15 24.40
CA GLY A 65 -12.54 10.40 23.88
C GLY A 65 -11.85 9.58 24.98
N VAL A 66 -10.92 8.72 24.59
CA VAL A 66 -10.18 7.84 25.51
C VAL A 66 -8.68 8.05 25.36
N ALA A 67 -7.99 8.51 26.41
CA ALA A 67 -6.54 8.75 26.38
C ALA A 67 -5.73 7.47 26.12
N ALA A 68 -4.56 7.58 25.46
CA ALA A 68 -3.71 6.44 25.09
C ALA A 68 -3.45 5.46 26.25
N ALA A 69 -2.97 5.96 27.39
CA ALA A 69 -2.70 5.12 28.56
C ALA A 69 -3.94 4.40 29.12
N VAL A 70 -5.17 4.89 28.85
CA VAL A 70 -6.41 4.17 29.18
C VAL A 70 -6.72 3.10 28.13
N VAL A 71 -6.43 3.34 26.85
CA VAL A 71 -6.54 2.32 25.80
C VAL A 71 -5.56 1.18 26.05
N ASP A 72 -4.28 1.48 26.31
CA ASP A 72 -3.22 0.49 26.54
C ASP A 72 -3.53 -0.41 27.75
N GLU A 73 -4.00 0.19 28.85
CA GLU A 73 -4.41 -0.55 30.06
C GLU A 73 -5.71 -1.36 29.82
N VAL A 74 -6.62 -0.91 28.94
CA VAL A 74 -7.80 -1.71 28.53
C VAL A 74 -7.38 -2.92 27.70
N THR A 75 -6.56 -2.75 26.65
CA THR A 75 -6.17 -3.86 25.77
C THR A 75 -5.35 -4.90 26.54
N ALA A 76 -4.44 -4.47 27.43
CA ALA A 76 -3.70 -5.35 28.33
C ALA A 76 -4.61 -6.17 29.26
N ARG A 77 -5.58 -5.52 29.92
CA ARG A 77 -6.54 -6.20 30.83
C ARG A 77 -7.47 -7.16 30.10
N VAL A 78 -7.89 -6.84 28.89
CA VAL A 78 -8.69 -7.75 28.06
C VAL A 78 -7.85 -8.95 27.65
N ALA A 79 -6.62 -8.73 27.16
CA ALA A 79 -5.69 -9.80 26.77
C ALA A 79 -5.40 -10.76 27.93
N GLU A 80 -5.10 -10.26 29.13
CA GLU A 80 -4.91 -11.07 30.35
C GLU A 80 -6.17 -11.90 30.69
N ALA A 81 -7.36 -11.30 30.57
CA ALA A 81 -8.62 -11.91 31.00
C ALA A 81 -9.26 -12.87 29.97
N THR A 82 -8.82 -12.87 28.71
CA THR A 82 -9.41 -13.68 27.61
C THR A 82 -8.40 -14.52 26.82
N GLY A 83 -7.10 -14.23 26.87
CA GLY A 83 -6.10 -14.81 25.96
C GLY A 83 -6.20 -14.30 24.51
N TRP A 84 -6.77 -13.10 24.32
CA TRP A 84 -6.84 -12.43 23.03
C TRP A 84 -5.63 -11.49 22.86
N HIS A 85 -5.20 -11.26 21.63
CA HIS A 85 -4.09 -10.35 21.32
C HIS A 85 -4.55 -8.89 21.51
N PRO A 86 -3.69 -7.96 21.99
CA PRO A 86 -4.09 -6.56 22.19
C PRO A 86 -4.68 -5.88 20.94
N ASP A 87 -4.23 -6.28 19.74
CA ASP A 87 -4.72 -5.74 18.47
C ASP A 87 -6.07 -6.32 18.00
N GLU A 88 -6.58 -7.35 18.68
CA GLU A 88 -7.95 -7.85 18.54
C GLU A 88 -8.95 -7.00 19.36
N VAL A 89 -8.50 -5.92 20.03
CA VAL A 89 -9.30 -5.08 20.93
C VAL A 89 -9.38 -3.63 20.41
N VAL A 90 -10.56 -3.22 19.93
CA VAL A 90 -10.82 -1.86 19.43
C VAL A 90 -11.59 -1.05 20.47
N VAL A 91 -10.95 -0.03 21.04
CA VAL A 91 -11.61 0.96 21.92
C VAL A 91 -12.14 2.11 21.08
N HIS A 92 -13.39 2.49 21.27
CA HIS A 92 -14.08 3.59 20.58
C HIS A 92 -14.76 4.50 21.60
N ALA A 93 -14.69 5.82 21.41
CA ALA A 93 -15.58 6.77 22.09
C ALA A 93 -16.60 7.33 21.11
N THR A 94 -17.83 7.56 21.56
CA THR A 94 -18.91 8.14 20.74
C THR A 94 -18.74 9.65 20.51
N HIS A 95 -17.60 10.25 20.85
CA HIS A 95 -17.37 11.69 20.87
C HIS A 95 -18.43 12.48 21.69
N ASN A 96 -18.96 11.89 22.77
CA ASN A 96 -20.03 12.50 23.59
C ASN A 96 -19.53 13.72 24.40
N HIS A 97 -19.97 14.90 24.00
CA HIS A 97 -19.67 16.16 24.70
C HIS A 97 -20.33 16.28 26.07
N SER A 98 -21.50 15.67 26.31
CA SER A 98 -22.17 15.65 27.63
C SER A 98 -21.62 14.59 28.60
N GLY A 99 -20.50 13.96 28.24
CA GLY A 99 -19.71 13.11 29.12
C GLY A 99 -18.75 13.89 30.02
N PRO A 100 -18.18 13.23 31.05
CA PRO A 100 -17.11 13.80 31.86
C PRO A 100 -15.84 14.02 31.04
N ALA A 101 -14.99 14.93 31.49
CA ALA A 101 -13.65 15.08 30.95
C ALA A 101 -12.75 13.87 31.27
N THR A 102 -12.14 13.30 30.24
CA THR A 102 -11.33 12.07 30.28
C THR A 102 -9.95 12.20 29.62
N VAL A 103 -9.65 13.39 29.09
CA VAL A 103 -8.49 13.70 28.24
C VAL A 103 -8.01 15.13 28.52
N GLU A 104 -6.69 15.34 28.60
CA GLU A 104 -6.10 16.67 28.85
C GLU A 104 -5.96 17.48 27.54
N ASN A 105 -7.03 18.16 27.12
CA ASN A 105 -7.05 19.04 25.93
C ASN A 105 -7.26 20.52 26.28
N VAL A 106 -6.80 21.42 25.41
CA VAL A 106 -6.91 22.89 25.58
C VAL A 106 -8.38 23.31 25.70
N GLY A 107 -8.70 24.06 26.74
CA GLY A 107 -10.05 24.57 27.02
C GLY A 107 -11.11 23.52 27.40
N TRP A 108 -10.83 22.21 27.30
CA TRP A 108 -11.77 21.17 27.72
C TRP A 108 -11.68 20.98 29.25
N GLY A 109 -12.78 20.60 29.90
CA GLY A 109 -12.89 20.58 31.36
C GLY A 109 -11.81 19.73 32.06
N ALA A 110 -11.51 20.04 33.32
CA ALA A 110 -10.46 19.34 34.06
C ALA A 110 -10.86 17.87 34.35
N PRO A 111 -10.09 16.85 33.89
CA PRO A 111 -10.38 15.45 34.19
C PRO A 111 -10.30 15.14 35.69
N ASP A 112 -11.24 14.32 36.19
CA ASP A 112 -11.19 13.84 37.58
C ASP A 112 -10.31 12.58 37.67
N GLU A 113 -9.17 12.69 38.39
CA GLU A 113 -8.18 11.62 38.51
C GLU A 113 -8.76 10.29 39.01
N LEU A 114 -9.70 10.35 39.97
CA LEU A 114 -10.28 9.15 40.60
C LEU A 114 -11.32 8.48 39.70
N TYR A 115 -12.00 9.24 38.85
CA TYR A 115 -12.86 8.72 37.79
C TYR A 115 -12.02 8.12 36.66
N VAL A 116 -11.04 8.85 36.12
CA VAL A 116 -10.19 8.40 35.01
C VAL A 116 -9.42 7.13 35.37
N ALA A 117 -8.85 7.03 36.57
CA ALA A 117 -8.15 5.83 37.05
C ALA A 117 -9.04 4.57 37.14
N ARG A 118 -10.37 4.71 37.09
CA ARG A 118 -11.33 3.58 37.09
C ARG A 118 -11.80 3.18 35.69
N LEU A 119 -11.63 4.04 34.69
CA LEU A 119 -12.06 3.76 33.31
C LEU A 119 -11.49 2.45 32.74
N PRO A 120 -10.19 2.11 32.90
CA PRO A 120 -9.67 0.89 32.29
C PRO A 120 -10.32 -0.39 32.82
N GLU A 121 -10.66 -0.43 34.11
CA GLU A 121 -11.37 -1.56 34.71
C GLU A 121 -12.81 -1.68 34.17
N LEU A 122 -13.51 -0.55 34.06
CA LEU A 122 -14.91 -0.50 33.63
C LEU A 122 -15.06 -0.85 32.14
N ILE A 123 -14.18 -0.32 31.29
CA ILE A 123 -14.18 -0.57 29.83
C ILE A 123 -13.75 -2.02 29.55
N ALA A 124 -12.65 -2.50 30.14
CA ALA A 124 -12.20 -3.88 29.95
C ALA A 124 -13.24 -4.90 30.44
N ARG A 125 -14.01 -4.60 31.50
CA ARG A 125 -15.10 -5.45 31.98
C ARG A 125 -16.17 -5.68 30.92
N ALA A 126 -16.60 -4.62 30.22
CA ALA A 126 -17.58 -4.75 29.12
C ALA A 126 -17.05 -5.65 27.99
N CYS A 127 -15.78 -5.51 27.60
CA CYS A 127 -15.13 -6.40 26.62
C CYS A 127 -15.11 -7.86 27.08
N VAL A 128 -14.70 -8.11 28.33
CA VAL A 128 -14.61 -9.45 28.92
C VAL A 128 -15.98 -10.11 29.07
N GLU A 129 -17.02 -9.33 29.39
CA GLU A 129 -18.42 -9.78 29.36
C GLU A 129 -18.85 -10.18 27.94
N ALA A 130 -18.56 -9.35 26.93
CA ALA A 130 -18.88 -9.64 25.53
C ALA A 130 -18.20 -10.93 25.03
N VAL A 131 -16.91 -11.12 25.33
CA VAL A 131 -16.16 -12.34 24.98
C VAL A 131 -16.73 -13.57 25.70
N ARG A 132 -17.12 -13.44 26.98
CA ARG A 132 -17.79 -14.53 27.73
C ARG A 132 -19.21 -14.84 27.22
N ALA A 133 -19.86 -13.89 26.55
CA ALA A 133 -21.18 -14.03 25.95
C ALA A 133 -21.18 -14.56 24.50
N LEU A 134 -20.03 -14.96 23.93
CA LEU A 134 -19.90 -15.45 22.55
C LEU A 134 -20.74 -16.70 22.25
N ALA A 135 -21.94 -16.51 21.70
CA ALA A 135 -22.85 -17.57 21.25
C ALA A 135 -22.99 -17.58 19.71
N PRO A 136 -23.33 -18.73 19.09
CA PRO A 136 -23.57 -18.83 17.65
C PRO A 136 -24.66 -17.85 17.19
N ALA A 137 -24.36 -17.04 16.19
CA ALA A 137 -25.17 -15.87 15.83
C ALA A 137 -25.53 -15.78 14.34
N THR A 138 -26.76 -15.39 14.05
CA THR A 138 -27.17 -14.96 12.71
C THR A 138 -27.02 -13.44 12.61
N VAL A 139 -26.26 -12.98 11.61
CA VAL A 139 -26.01 -11.56 11.37
C VAL A 139 -26.77 -11.12 10.13
N ARG A 140 -27.43 -9.97 10.22
CA ARG A 140 -28.14 -9.32 9.11
C ARG A 140 -27.74 -7.85 9.02
N HIS A 141 -27.84 -7.27 7.82
CA HIS A 141 -27.49 -5.87 7.57
C HIS A 141 -28.60 -5.16 6.77
N ALA A 142 -28.82 -3.88 7.09
CA ALA A 142 -29.56 -2.93 6.27
C ALA A 142 -28.99 -1.52 6.45
N VAL A 143 -29.30 -0.64 5.49
CA VAL A 143 -29.16 0.81 5.64
C VAL A 143 -30.55 1.41 5.71
N ALA A 144 -30.87 2.10 6.81
CA ALA A 144 -32.15 2.73 7.04
C ALA A 144 -32.07 4.24 6.76
N PRO A 145 -32.88 4.82 5.86
CA PRO A 145 -32.82 6.25 5.53
C PRO A 145 -32.97 7.16 6.75
N LEU A 146 -32.17 8.22 6.81
CA LEU A 146 -32.19 9.20 7.89
C LEU A 146 -32.15 10.63 7.32
N ASP A 147 -33.18 10.98 6.57
CA ASP A 147 -33.36 12.30 5.96
C ASP A 147 -33.27 13.42 7.02
N ARG A 148 -32.64 14.55 6.65
CA ARG A 148 -32.65 15.82 7.42
C ARG A 148 -32.18 15.64 8.88
N PHE A 149 -31.02 15.03 9.07
CA PHE A 149 -30.41 14.85 10.40
C PHE A 149 -29.09 15.61 10.54
N ALA A 150 -28.15 15.40 9.61
CA ALA A 150 -26.87 16.09 9.54
C ALA A 150 -26.83 17.18 8.46
N HIS A 151 -25.81 18.04 8.53
CA HIS A 151 -25.31 18.92 7.46
C HIS A 151 -23.78 18.93 7.46
N ASN A 152 -23.17 19.24 6.31
CA ASN A 152 -21.73 19.47 6.24
C ASN A 152 -21.39 20.91 6.65
N ARG A 153 -20.65 21.06 7.75
CA ARG A 153 -20.31 22.36 8.37
C ARG A 153 -19.20 23.12 7.66
N MET A 154 -18.55 22.52 6.65
CA MET A 154 -17.62 23.21 5.76
C MET A 154 -18.32 23.95 4.61
N LEU A 155 -19.61 23.68 4.36
CA LEU A 155 -20.38 24.35 3.32
C LEU A 155 -21.09 25.63 3.80
N PRO A 156 -21.37 26.60 2.91
CA PRO A 156 -22.05 27.84 3.27
C PRO A 156 -23.49 27.63 3.77
N SER A 157 -23.66 27.58 5.10
CA SER A 157 -24.92 27.33 5.83
C SER A 157 -25.95 28.47 5.76
N ARG A 158 -26.04 29.18 4.63
CA ARG A 158 -26.91 30.36 4.45
C ARG A 158 -28.38 30.02 4.70
N GLY A 159 -28.95 30.66 5.72
CA GLY A 159 -30.34 30.44 6.14
C GLY A 159 -30.58 29.25 7.07
N LEU A 160 -29.54 28.48 7.41
CA LEU A 160 -29.63 27.48 8.47
C LEU A 160 -29.84 28.19 9.82
N THR A 161 -30.88 27.78 10.52
CA THR A 161 -31.18 28.16 11.90
C THR A 161 -31.90 26.98 12.56
N ASN A 162 -31.83 26.85 13.88
CA ASN A 162 -32.56 25.81 14.60
C ASN A 162 -34.08 25.82 14.28
N ALA A 163 -34.66 27.01 14.03
CA ALA A 163 -36.05 27.15 13.57
C ALA A 163 -36.29 26.63 12.14
N ALA A 164 -35.37 26.87 11.21
CA ALA A 164 -35.46 26.38 9.82
C ALA A 164 -35.17 24.87 9.70
N ALA A 165 -34.35 24.32 10.59
CA ALA A 165 -34.12 22.89 10.74
C ALA A 165 -35.39 22.19 11.27
N LEU A 166 -35.96 22.67 12.37
CA LEU A 166 -37.16 22.10 12.98
C LEU A 166 -38.42 22.24 12.11
N SER A 167 -38.53 23.30 11.29
CA SER A 167 -39.60 23.45 10.30
C SER A 167 -39.37 22.61 9.03
N GLY A 168 -38.15 22.11 8.80
CA GLY A 168 -37.75 21.48 7.55
C GLY A 168 -37.78 22.43 6.34
N SER A 169 -37.60 23.74 6.55
CA SER A 169 -37.52 24.76 5.49
C SER A 169 -36.09 25.06 5.02
N TRP A 170 -35.11 24.32 5.52
CA TRP A 170 -33.73 24.29 5.04
C TRP A 170 -33.36 22.85 4.64
N SER A 171 -32.43 22.71 3.70
CA SER A 171 -31.89 21.44 3.21
C SER A 171 -30.40 21.57 2.94
N GLU A 172 -29.67 20.50 3.16
CA GLU A 172 -28.24 20.37 2.83
C GLU A 172 -27.98 20.75 1.35
N PRO A 173 -27.12 21.76 1.07
CA PRO A 173 -26.70 22.12 -0.28
C PRO A 173 -26.09 20.99 -1.12
N ASP A 174 -25.32 20.07 -0.52
CA ASP A 174 -24.78 18.89 -1.22
C ASP A 174 -25.05 17.59 -0.42
N PRO A 175 -26.15 16.88 -0.72
CA PRO A 175 -26.48 15.61 -0.08
C PRO A 175 -25.46 14.48 -0.33
N SER A 176 -24.46 14.64 -1.21
CA SER A 176 -23.37 13.68 -1.42
C SER A 176 -22.20 13.84 -0.44
N LEU A 177 -22.33 14.76 0.53
CA LEU A 177 -21.38 15.03 1.60
C LEU A 177 -21.94 14.72 3.01
N ILE A 178 -23.00 13.91 3.11
CA ILE A 178 -23.58 13.41 4.37
C ILE A 178 -23.96 11.93 4.25
N ASP A 179 -24.06 11.21 5.38
CA ASP A 179 -24.59 9.84 5.39
C ASP A 179 -26.11 9.84 5.06
N PRO A 180 -26.56 9.13 4.01
CA PRO A 180 -27.98 9.09 3.61
C PRO A 180 -28.85 8.23 4.55
N GLY A 181 -28.23 7.42 5.42
CA GLY A 181 -28.93 6.54 6.34
C GLY A 181 -28.02 5.90 7.39
N VAL A 182 -28.63 5.29 8.40
CA VAL A 182 -27.95 4.54 9.46
C VAL A 182 -27.70 3.12 8.99
N HIS A 183 -26.45 2.67 9.02
CA HIS A 183 -26.13 1.26 8.80
C HIS A 183 -26.44 0.49 10.08
N VAL A 184 -27.25 -0.57 9.99
CA VAL A 184 -27.69 -1.39 11.13
C VAL A 184 -27.28 -2.85 10.93
N LEU A 185 -26.41 -3.35 11.79
CA LEU A 185 -26.10 -4.77 11.92
C LEU A 185 -26.97 -5.37 13.01
N ARG A 186 -27.89 -6.25 12.63
CA ARG A 186 -28.74 -7.01 13.55
C ARG A 186 -28.07 -8.34 13.88
N VAL A 187 -28.02 -8.69 15.17
CA VAL A 187 -27.44 -9.95 15.67
C VAL A 187 -28.49 -10.74 16.45
N ASP A 188 -28.88 -11.90 15.91
CA ASP A 188 -29.80 -12.83 16.58
C ASP A 188 -29.06 -14.03 17.20
N HIS A 189 -29.45 -14.43 18.40
CA HIS A 189 -29.11 -15.72 19.01
C HIS A 189 -30.35 -16.61 18.99
N GLY A 190 -30.24 -17.79 18.37
CA GLY A 190 -31.38 -18.73 18.28
C GLY A 190 -32.60 -18.24 17.48
N GLY A 191 -32.51 -17.08 16.82
CA GLY A 191 -33.60 -16.42 16.10
C GLY A 191 -34.19 -15.20 16.82
N GLU A 192 -33.81 -14.93 18.07
CA GLU A 192 -34.23 -13.76 18.84
C GLU A 192 -33.12 -12.69 18.87
N LEU A 193 -33.50 -11.41 18.95
CA LEU A 193 -32.55 -10.28 18.93
C LEU A 193 -31.68 -10.27 20.20
N ALA A 194 -30.39 -10.57 20.06
CA ALA A 194 -29.41 -10.54 21.14
C ALA A 194 -28.70 -9.17 21.26
N GLY A 195 -28.63 -8.43 20.16
CA GLY A 195 -28.07 -7.09 20.14
C GLY A 195 -27.93 -6.54 18.73
N PHE A 196 -27.43 -5.33 18.62
CA PHE A 196 -27.27 -4.65 17.35
C PHE A 196 -26.13 -3.64 17.36
N VAL A 197 -25.63 -3.33 16.17
CA VAL A 197 -24.67 -2.23 15.95
C VAL A 197 -25.32 -1.22 15.01
N ALA A 198 -25.29 0.07 15.36
CA ALA A 198 -25.78 1.18 14.55
C ALA A 198 -24.62 2.13 14.23
N SER A 199 -24.42 2.50 12.97
CA SER A 199 -23.32 3.36 12.52
C SER A 199 -23.84 4.55 11.72
N TYR A 200 -23.42 5.77 12.08
CA TYR A 200 -23.81 7.01 11.39
C TYR A 200 -22.79 8.14 11.59
N SER A 201 -22.55 8.93 10.55
CA SER A 201 -21.60 10.05 10.54
C SER A 201 -22.29 11.37 10.91
N CYS A 202 -22.41 11.66 12.21
CA CYS A 202 -22.88 12.96 12.70
C CYS A 202 -22.36 13.23 14.12
N HIS A 203 -21.91 14.45 14.38
CA HIS A 203 -21.30 14.88 15.64
C HIS A 203 -22.36 15.05 16.76
N PRO A 204 -22.26 14.38 17.93
CA PRO A 204 -23.23 14.53 19.02
C PRO A 204 -23.11 15.87 19.78
N VAL A 205 -23.64 16.94 19.17
CA VAL A 205 -23.65 18.32 19.67
C VAL A 205 -25.07 18.94 19.65
N ILE A 206 -26.11 18.15 19.97
CA ILE A 206 -27.49 18.66 20.06
C ILE A 206 -27.63 19.66 21.21
N CYS A 207 -26.95 19.39 22.33
CA CYS A 207 -26.92 20.25 23.51
C CYS A 207 -25.85 21.36 23.42
N CYS A 208 -25.90 22.31 24.36
CA CYS A 208 -25.01 23.48 24.42
C CYS A 208 -24.10 23.49 25.65
N GLU A 209 -23.18 24.46 25.69
CA GLU A 209 -22.23 24.73 26.77
C GLU A 209 -22.89 25.07 28.13
N GLU A 210 -24.15 25.53 28.14
CA GLU A 210 -24.90 25.75 29.38
C GLU A 210 -25.48 24.43 29.94
N THR A 211 -25.66 23.41 29.10
CA THR A 211 -26.27 22.13 29.49
C THR A 211 -25.35 21.39 30.45
N SER A 212 -25.79 21.18 31.69
CA SER A 212 -24.96 20.64 32.79
C SER A 212 -25.43 19.27 33.30
N ALA A 213 -26.32 18.60 32.56
CA ALA A 213 -26.79 17.25 32.85
C ALA A 213 -25.91 16.22 32.13
N VAL A 214 -25.65 15.07 32.78
CA VAL A 214 -24.98 13.92 32.14
C VAL A 214 -25.98 13.15 31.27
N HIS A 215 -25.61 12.90 30.01
CA HIS A 215 -26.31 12.02 29.06
C HIS A 215 -25.36 11.62 27.92
N GLY A 216 -25.72 10.59 27.15
CA GLY A 216 -24.95 10.09 25.99
C GLY A 216 -25.24 10.79 24.67
N ASP A 217 -25.68 12.05 24.70
CA ASP A 217 -26.32 12.81 23.59
C ASP A 217 -27.31 11.96 22.75
N TYR A 218 -27.57 12.32 21.49
CA TYR A 218 -28.52 11.60 20.65
C TYR A 218 -28.21 10.09 20.50
N PRO A 219 -26.95 9.61 20.40
CA PRO A 219 -26.70 8.19 20.19
C PRO A 219 -27.03 7.35 21.43
N GLY A 220 -26.56 7.77 22.61
CA GLY A 220 -26.79 7.04 23.85
C GLY A 220 -28.26 6.99 24.24
N GLU A 221 -28.99 8.09 24.02
CA GLU A 221 -30.42 8.17 24.30
C GLU A 221 -31.26 7.40 23.26
N ALA A 222 -30.90 7.44 21.96
CA ALA A 222 -31.56 6.62 20.96
C ALA A 222 -31.38 5.12 21.21
N LEU A 223 -30.18 4.69 21.58
CA LEU A 223 -29.92 3.30 22.00
C LEU A 223 -30.79 2.91 23.20
N ARG A 224 -30.95 3.80 24.19
CA ARG A 224 -31.82 3.58 25.36
C ARG A 224 -33.28 3.36 24.95
N LEU A 225 -33.77 4.06 23.92
CA LEU A 225 -35.14 3.89 23.39
C LEU A 225 -35.29 2.53 22.68
N VAL A 226 -34.34 2.13 21.84
CA VAL A 226 -34.39 0.84 21.11
C VAL A 226 -34.22 -0.35 22.07
N GLU A 227 -33.32 -0.28 23.05
CA GLU A 227 -33.18 -1.31 24.09
C GLU A 227 -34.43 -1.44 24.96
N ALA A 228 -35.17 -0.34 25.20
CA ALA A 228 -36.44 -0.39 25.92
C ALA A 228 -37.57 -1.07 25.10
N ALA A 229 -37.50 -0.97 23.76
CA ALA A 229 -38.39 -1.71 22.87
C ALA A 229 -38.01 -3.20 22.72
N HIS A 230 -36.74 -3.55 22.94
CA HIS A 230 -36.21 -4.90 22.84
C HIS A 230 -35.49 -5.39 24.11
N PRO A 231 -36.22 -5.67 25.21
CA PRO A 231 -35.61 -6.04 26.49
C PRO A 231 -34.70 -7.28 26.41
N GLY A 232 -33.42 -7.09 26.71
CA GLY A 232 -32.38 -8.13 26.64
C GLY A 232 -31.40 -7.95 25.48
N ALA A 233 -31.77 -7.19 24.45
CA ALA A 233 -30.82 -6.76 23.43
C ALA A 233 -29.86 -5.69 23.99
N THR A 234 -28.61 -5.69 23.53
CA THR A 234 -27.64 -4.60 23.76
C THR A 234 -27.39 -3.85 22.45
N GLY A 235 -27.53 -2.53 22.47
CA GLY A 235 -27.16 -1.68 21.33
C GLY A 235 -25.71 -1.23 21.40
N VAL A 236 -25.02 -1.12 20.27
CA VAL A 236 -23.68 -0.52 20.16
C VAL A 236 -23.71 0.56 19.09
N PHE A 237 -23.32 1.79 19.42
CA PHE A 237 -23.23 2.87 18.45
C PHE A 237 -21.78 3.05 17.97
N LEU A 238 -21.60 3.20 16.67
CA LEU A 238 -20.33 3.49 16.01
C LEU A 238 -20.39 4.88 15.38
N GLN A 239 -19.45 5.73 15.76
CA GLN A 239 -19.34 7.11 15.31
C GLN A 239 -18.66 7.14 13.93
N GLY A 240 -19.40 7.58 12.91
CA GLY A 240 -18.90 7.59 11.53
C GLY A 240 -17.79 8.61 11.26
N ALA A 241 -17.65 9.02 10.00
CA ALA A 241 -16.74 10.10 9.59
C ALA A 241 -17.35 11.46 9.96
N LEU A 242 -17.20 11.85 11.23
CA LEU A 242 -17.91 12.97 11.86
C LEU A 242 -17.27 14.34 11.61
N GLY A 243 -16.02 14.39 11.12
CA GLY A 243 -15.12 15.53 11.34
C GLY A 243 -15.60 16.87 10.76
N ASP A 244 -16.47 16.81 9.76
CA ASP A 244 -17.13 17.92 9.08
C ASP A 244 -18.66 17.91 9.24
N LEU A 245 -19.27 16.94 9.96
CA LEU A 245 -20.73 16.72 9.94
C LEU A 245 -21.42 17.05 11.27
N ASN A 246 -22.12 18.18 11.34
CA ASN A 246 -22.92 18.60 12.49
C ASN A 246 -24.42 18.23 12.31
N PRO A 247 -25.19 18.06 13.39
CA PRO A 247 -26.65 17.90 13.31
C PRO A 247 -27.33 19.21 12.85
N LEU A 248 -28.52 19.10 12.24
CA LEU A 248 -29.27 20.28 11.76
C LEU A 248 -29.73 21.22 12.90
N TYR A 249 -29.83 20.72 14.12
CA TYR A 249 -30.02 21.50 15.34
C TYR A 249 -28.78 21.34 16.21
N ALA A 250 -28.17 22.45 16.64
CA ALA A 250 -27.06 22.44 17.59
C ALA A 250 -27.09 23.73 18.43
N HIS A 251 -26.40 23.72 19.58
CA HIS A 251 -26.12 24.91 20.40
C HIS A 251 -27.33 25.82 20.69
N GLY A 252 -28.50 25.24 20.96
CA GLY A 252 -29.68 25.98 21.40
C GLY A 252 -29.64 26.38 22.89
N PRO A 253 -30.57 27.21 23.38
CA PRO A 253 -30.71 27.48 24.81
C PRO A 253 -30.88 26.18 25.62
N ALA A 254 -30.30 26.08 26.82
CA ALA A 254 -30.27 24.81 27.58
C ALA A 254 -31.66 24.18 27.82
N GLU A 255 -32.70 24.99 28.04
CA GLU A 255 -34.08 24.53 28.22
C GLU A 255 -34.70 23.93 26.94
N GLU A 256 -34.28 24.40 25.76
CA GLU A 256 -34.73 23.89 24.46
C GLU A 256 -33.89 22.67 24.02
N SER A 257 -32.59 22.69 24.31
CA SER A 257 -31.63 21.65 23.89
C SER A 257 -31.99 20.24 24.41
N LEU A 258 -32.56 20.10 25.61
CA LEU A 258 -33.02 18.79 26.10
C LEU A 258 -34.27 18.28 25.36
N VAL A 259 -35.14 19.17 24.87
CA VAL A 259 -36.30 18.79 24.04
C VAL A 259 -35.85 18.43 22.62
N ALA A 260 -34.84 19.13 22.10
CA ALA A 260 -34.20 18.77 20.83
C ALA A 260 -33.45 17.43 20.91
N LEU A 261 -32.81 17.13 22.05
CA LEU A 261 -32.19 15.84 22.34
C LEU A 261 -33.21 14.70 22.23
N GLU A 262 -34.33 14.77 22.95
CA GLU A 262 -35.40 13.76 22.88
C GLU A 262 -35.94 13.60 21.44
N LEU A 263 -36.11 14.70 20.70
CA LEU A 263 -36.59 14.68 19.31
C LEU A 263 -35.60 14.00 18.34
N PHE A 264 -34.31 14.36 18.39
CA PHE A 264 -33.30 13.79 17.50
C PHE A 264 -32.94 12.35 17.89
N ALA A 265 -32.87 12.04 19.19
CA ALA A 265 -32.72 10.66 19.67
C ALA A 265 -33.89 9.77 19.23
N GLY A 266 -35.13 10.26 19.32
CA GLY A 266 -36.31 9.55 18.81
C GLY A 266 -36.23 9.26 17.31
N ARG A 267 -35.89 10.26 16.49
CA ARG A 267 -35.72 10.08 15.03
C ARG A 267 -34.62 9.08 14.67
N PHE A 268 -33.52 9.07 15.43
CA PHE A 268 -32.45 8.08 15.25
C PHE A 268 -32.90 6.68 15.67
N ALA A 269 -33.62 6.55 16.79
CA ALA A 269 -34.18 5.29 17.27
C ALA A 269 -35.21 4.70 16.28
N ASP A 270 -36.05 5.53 15.66
CA ASP A 270 -36.98 5.11 14.61
C ASP A 270 -36.23 4.55 13.38
N ALA A 271 -35.18 5.23 12.92
CA ALA A 271 -34.35 4.75 11.80
C ALA A 271 -33.62 3.44 12.15
N VAL A 272 -33.03 3.33 13.34
CA VAL A 272 -32.42 2.07 13.82
C VAL A 272 -33.48 0.95 13.87
N SER A 273 -34.68 1.22 14.37
CA SER A 273 -35.77 0.23 14.47
C SER A 273 -36.28 -0.23 13.09
N ALA A 274 -36.32 0.68 12.12
CA ALA A 274 -36.59 0.35 10.72
C ALA A 274 -35.48 -0.56 10.15
N GLY A 275 -34.21 -0.25 10.40
CA GLY A 275 -33.07 -1.10 10.02
C GLY A 275 -33.12 -2.49 10.65
N LEU A 276 -33.45 -2.60 11.95
CA LEU A 276 -33.64 -3.88 12.66
C LEU A 276 -34.79 -4.74 12.09
N THR A 277 -35.70 -4.12 11.35
CA THR A 277 -36.84 -4.77 10.68
C THR A 277 -36.52 -5.12 9.22
N ALA A 278 -35.71 -4.31 8.54
CA ALA A 278 -35.34 -4.47 7.12
C ALA A 278 -34.02 -5.24 6.88
N ALA A 279 -33.27 -5.58 7.94
CA ALA A 279 -31.97 -6.23 7.82
C ALA A 279 -32.03 -7.65 7.22
N GLU A 280 -31.28 -7.89 6.16
CA GLU A 280 -31.21 -9.18 5.43
C GLU A 280 -29.93 -9.99 5.77
N PRO A 281 -29.95 -11.34 5.72
CA PRO A 281 -28.81 -12.19 6.08
C PRO A 281 -27.54 -11.97 5.25
N LEU A 282 -26.40 -11.87 5.95
CA LEU A 282 -25.09 -11.85 5.30
C LEU A 282 -24.78 -13.23 4.68
N ALA A 283 -24.45 -13.23 3.39
CA ALA A 283 -24.24 -14.45 2.60
C ALA A 283 -23.06 -15.32 3.08
N THR A 284 -22.06 -14.69 3.71
CA THR A 284 -20.96 -15.35 4.42
C THR A 284 -20.71 -14.64 5.74
N GLN A 285 -20.04 -15.32 6.68
CA GLN A 285 -19.68 -14.79 8.00
C GLN A 285 -18.21 -15.11 8.33
N ALA A 286 -17.32 -14.91 7.35
CA ALA A 286 -15.88 -14.94 7.61
C ALA A 286 -15.51 -13.77 8.52
N VAL A 287 -14.57 -14.00 9.44
CA VAL A 287 -14.10 -13.00 10.41
C VAL A 287 -12.59 -12.86 10.27
N ALA A 288 -12.12 -11.62 10.13
CA ALA A 288 -10.72 -11.28 10.09
C ALA A 288 -10.52 -9.90 10.75
N VAL A 289 -9.30 -9.67 11.24
CA VAL A 289 -8.85 -8.40 11.82
C VAL A 289 -7.41 -8.16 11.41
N VAL A 290 -7.09 -6.91 11.08
CA VAL A 290 -5.70 -6.42 11.03
C VAL A 290 -5.66 -5.03 11.64
N LYS A 291 -4.54 -4.70 12.26
CA LYS A 291 -4.18 -3.35 12.70
C LYS A 291 -2.88 -2.99 12.01
N GLN A 292 -2.83 -1.82 11.37
CA GLN A 292 -1.62 -1.31 10.75
C GLN A 292 -1.35 0.11 11.22
N GLU A 293 -0.07 0.41 11.46
CA GLU A 293 0.36 1.80 11.60
C GLU A 293 0.28 2.48 10.23
N ILE A 294 -0.26 3.69 10.21
CA ILE A 294 -0.33 4.53 9.03
C ILE A 294 0.97 5.36 9.00
N PRO A 295 1.90 5.12 8.07
CA PRO A 295 3.01 6.04 7.85
C PRO A 295 2.41 7.36 7.38
N TYR A 296 2.67 8.43 8.12
CA TYR A 296 2.13 9.77 7.86
C TYR A 296 3.14 10.82 8.31
N GLU A 297 2.98 12.04 7.82
CA GLU A 297 3.92 13.13 8.10
C GLU A 297 3.19 14.42 8.47
N LEU A 298 3.89 15.29 9.19
CA LEU A 298 3.42 16.60 9.61
C LEU A 298 3.91 17.69 8.65
N ALA A 299 3.07 18.68 8.41
CA ALA A 299 3.52 19.98 7.96
C ALA A 299 4.33 20.68 9.08
N PRO A 300 5.20 21.66 8.77
CA PRO A 300 5.91 22.40 9.78
C PRO A 300 4.97 23.17 10.73
N TYR A 301 5.26 23.14 12.03
CA TYR A 301 4.58 23.98 13.02
C TYR A 301 5.00 25.46 12.88
N ASP A 302 4.03 26.37 12.82
CA ASP A 302 4.29 27.81 13.02
C ASP A 302 4.51 28.08 14.52
N LEU A 303 5.78 28.07 14.93
CA LEU A 303 6.17 28.31 16.32
C LEU A 303 5.88 29.73 16.81
N ASP A 304 5.82 30.73 15.93
CA ASP A 304 5.62 32.12 16.35
C ASP A 304 4.14 32.45 16.56
N GLU A 305 3.23 31.88 15.75
CA GLU A 305 1.79 31.90 16.03
C GLU A 305 1.44 31.05 17.26
N LEU A 306 2.09 29.89 17.46
CA LEU A 306 1.91 29.10 18.69
C LEU A 306 2.42 29.83 19.95
N ARG A 307 3.58 30.51 19.89
CA ARG A 307 4.09 31.36 20.98
C ARG A 307 3.12 32.49 21.31
N LYS A 308 2.59 33.17 20.29
CA LYS A 308 1.57 34.22 20.46
C LYS A 308 0.33 33.69 21.20
N ARG A 309 -0.25 32.57 20.74
CA ARG A 309 -1.39 31.91 21.43
C ARG A 309 -1.06 31.45 22.85
N ARG A 310 0.17 31.01 23.11
CA ARG A 310 0.67 30.58 24.43
C ARG A 310 0.73 31.72 25.43
N ASP A 311 1.08 32.92 24.95
CA ASP A 311 1.37 34.10 25.76
C ASP A 311 0.15 35.04 25.90
N ASP A 312 -0.79 35.03 24.94
CA ASP A 312 -2.09 35.71 25.02
C ASP A 312 -3.12 34.98 25.93
N GLY A 313 -2.83 33.73 26.35
CA GLY A 313 -3.76 32.83 27.02
C GLY A 313 -3.57 32.65 28.53
N ASP A 314 -4.66 32.36 29.26
CA ASP A 314 -4.62 32.13 30.71
C ASP A 314 -3.95 30.80 31.14
N ASP A 315 -3.51 30.76 32.40
CA ASP A 315 -2.65 29.69 32.92
C ASP A 315 -3.29 28.28 32.97
N VAL A 316 -4.61 28.17 32.90
CA VAL A 316 -5.31 26.88 33.00
C VAL A 316 -5.80 26.42 31.63
N THR A 317 -6.32 27.32 30.80
CA THR A 317 -6.90 27.00 29.49
C THR A 317 -5.87 26.37 28.55
N TYR A 318 -4.61 26.84 28.59
CA TYR A 318 -3.58 26.53 27.59
C TYR A 318 -2.46 25.61 28.09
N LEU A 319 -2.71 24.75 29.08
CA LEU A 319 -1.69 23.86 29.64
C LEU A 319 -1.06 22.92 28.58
N SER A 320 -1.89 22.35 27.69
CA SER A 320 -1.42 21.45 26.63
C SER A 320 -0.62 22.20 25.55
N LEU A 321 -1.09 23.39 25.10
CA LEU A 321 -0.33 24.30 24.22
C LEU A 321 1.06 24.62 24.80
N ARG A 322 1.13 24.97 26.09
CA ARG A 322 2.40 25.27 26.77
C ARG A 322 3.35 24.07 26.80
N ARG A 323 2.84 22.84 26.97
CA ARG A 323 3.65 21.61 26.87
C ARG A 323 4.12 21.34 25.43
N THR A 324 3.24 21.45 24.43
CA THR A 324 3.58 21.25 23.01
C THR A 324 4.64 22.25 22.54
N VAL A 325 4.51 23.54 22.87
CA VAL A 325 5.53 24.54 22.54
C VAL A 325 6.84 24.25 23.26
N ALA A 326 6.82 23.87 24.54
CA ALA A 326 8.05 23.52 25.27
C ALA A 326 8.77 22.30 24.67
N ALA A 327 8.03 21.26 24.24
CA ALA A 327 8.58 20.09 23.56
C ALA A 327 9.23 20.47 22.21
N LEU A 328 8.53 21.25 21.38
CA LEU A 328 9.06 21.72 20.10
C LEU A 328 10.27 22.66 20.28
N GLU A 329 10.27 23.52 21.30
CA GLU A 329 11.41 24.39 21.65
C GLU A 329 12.61 23.61 22.24
N ALA A 330 12.39 22.39 22.76
CA ALA A 330 13.43 21.44 23.15
C ALA A 330 13.93 20.55 21.99
N GLY A 331 13.24 20.56 20.83
CA GLY A 331 13.54 19.69 19.69
C GLY A 331 12.96 18.28 19.81
N GLU A 332 11.95 18.07 20.66
CA GLU A 332 11.24 16.80 20.82
C GLU A 332 10.20 16.59 19.71
N GLU A 333 10.04 15.34 19.24
CA GLU A 333 9.05 14.99 18.21
C GLU A 333 7.63 14.89 18.78
N VAL A 334 6.76 15.85 18.44
CA VAL A 334 5.34 15.86 18.85
C VAL A 334 4.47 15.06 17.87
N ARG A 335 4.87 13.81 17.57
CA ARG A 335 4.12 12.86 16.75
C ARG A 335 3.33 11.89 17.63
N ARG A 336 2.26 11.29 17.09
CA ARG A 336 1.49 10.21 17.73
C ARG A 336 1.30 9.07 16.73
N PRO A 337 1.45 7.79 17.11
CA PRO A 337 1.14 6.68 16.21
C PRO A 337 -0.31 6.76 15.71
N LEU A 338 -0.47 6.72 14.39
CA LEU A 338 -1.74 6.76 13.68
C LEU A 338 -2.02 5.34 13.19
N TRP A 339 -3.23 4.82 13.39
CA TRP A 339 -3.59 3.43 13.16
C TRP A 339 -4.87 3.31 12.34
N VAL A 340 -4.90 2.31 11.45
CA VAL A 340 -6.15 1.75 10.93
C VAL A 340 -6.33 0.34 11.49
N HIS A 341 -7.50 0.07 12.07
CA HIS A 341 -7.98 -1.29 12.32
C HIS A 341 -8.99 -1.62 11.22
N ALA A 342 -8.74 -2.66 10.42
CA ALA A 342 -9.77 -3.22 9.56
C ALA A 342 -10.36 -4.45 10.25
N LEU A 343 -11.68 -4.47 10.44
CA LEU A 343 -12.43 -5.62 10.95
C LEU A 343 -13.38 -6.09 9.84
N ARG A 344 -13.36 -7.37 9.48
CA ARG A 344 -14.29 -7.94 8.48
C ARG A 344 -15.30 -8.88 9.12
N LEU A 345 -16.53 -8.82 8.62
CA LEU A 345 -17.63 -9.73 8.97
C LEU A 345 -18.44 -10.03 7.69
N GLY A 346 -18.02 -11.06 6.95
CA GLY A 346 -18.62 -11.42 5.66
C GLY A 346 -18.30 -10.38 4.57
N PRO A 347 -19.30 -9.72 3.94
CA PRO A 347 -19.06 -8.61 3.02
C PRO A 347 -18.68 -7.31 3.76
N VAL A 348 -19.25 -7.07 4.95
CA VAL A 348 -19.08 -5.82 5.69
C VAL A 348 -17.66 -5.67 6.21
N THR A 349 -17.06 -4.52 5.94
CA THR A 349 -15.70 -4.16 6.39
C THR A 349 -15.77 -2.86 7.18
N LEU A 350 -15.21 -2.84 8.38
CA LEU A 350 -15.15 -1.67 9.27
C LEU A 350 -13.71 -1.17 9.37
N LEU A 351 -13.47 0.08 9.00
CA LEU A 351 -12.19 0.77 9.08
C LEU A 351 -12.21 1.78 10.25
N GLY A 352 -11.58 1.40 11.36
CA GLY A 352 -11.45 2.22 12.57
C GLY A 352 -10.13 3.00 12.62
N TYR A 353 -10.22 4.33 12.60
CA TYR A 353 -9.09 5.24 12.64
C TYR A 353 -9.04 6.01 13.96
N ASN A 354 -7.85 6.13 14.57
CA ASN A 354 -7.66 6.81 15.86
C ASN A 354 -7.60 8.36 15.76
N VAL A 355 -8.43 8.93 14.88
CA VAL A 355 -8.54 10.35 14.54
C VAL A 355 -9.98 10.64 14.09
N GLU A 356 -10.42 11.90 14.09
CA GLU A 356 -11.76 12.29 13.65
C GLU A 356 -11.77 12.51 12.13
N VAL A 357 -12.28 11.54 11.38
CA VAL A 357 -12.20 11.48 9.92
C VAL A 357 -13.30 12.34 9.28
N PHE A 358 -12.95 13.14 8.26
CA PHE A 358 -13.91 13.88 7.42
C PHE A 358 -14.68 12.96 6.46
N HIS A 359 -15.93 13.28 6.15
CA HIS A 359 -16.82 12.45 5.34
C HIS A 359 -16.30 12.20 3.91
N GLY A 360 -15.58 13.15 3.31
CA GLY A 360 -14.95 12.92 1.99
C GLY A 360 -13.98 11.74 1.95
N ILE A 361 -13.23 11.50 3.03
CA ILE A 361 -12.33 10.35 3.18
C ILE A 361 -13.14 9.04 3.22
N LYS A 362 -14.29 9.02 3.93
CA LYS A 362 -15.23 7.88 3.90
C LYS A 362 -15.73 7.63 2.49
N ARG A 363 -16.16 8.67 1.76
CA ARG A 363 -16.64 8.55 0.38
C ARG A 363 -15.58 7.93 -0.53
N ARG A 364 -14.31 8.38 -0.46
CA ARG A 364 -13.20 7.78 -1.23
C ARG A 364 -12.95 6.32 -0.87
N LEU A 365 -13.10 5.94 0.39
CA LEU A 365 -13.00 4.53 0.82
C LEU A 365 -14.15 3.68 0.28
N GLN A 366 -15.39 4.20 0.26
CA GLN A 366 -16.53 3.50 -0.34
C GLN A 366 -16.44 3.43 -1.88
N GLU A 367 -15.93 4.48 -2.55
CA GLU A 367 -15.64 4.44 -4.00
C GLU A 367 -14.55 3.39 -4.34
N ALA A 368 -13.63 3.10 -3.42
CA ALA A 368 -12.56 2.10 -3.62
C ALA A 368 -12.89 0.67 -3.12
N LEU A 369 -13.83 0.50 -2.17
CA LEU A 369 -14.10 -0.76 -1.46
C LEU A 369 -15.57 -1.21 -1.50
N GLY A 370 -16.49 -0.36 -1.97
CA GLY A 370 -17.94 -0.58 -1.98
C GLY A 370 -18.66 -0.02 -0.74
N GLU A 371 -19.99 0.10 -0.85
CA GLU A 371 -20.86 0.73 0.17
C GLU A 371 -20.86 0.01 1.54
N ASP A 372 -20.55 -1.30 1.56
CA ASP A 372 -20.38 -2.10 2.77
C ASP A 372 -19.08 -1.78 3.57
N CYS A 373 -18.29 -0.82 3.10
CA CYS A 373 -17.17 -0.23 3.82
C CYS A 373 -17.65 0.85 4.81
N LEU A 374 -17.73 0.48 6.09
CA LEU A 374 -18.02 1.38 7.20
C LEU A 374 -16.73 2.06 7.68
N VAL A 375 -16.75 3.38 7.87
CA VAL A 375 -15.61 4.14 8.43
C VAL A 375 -15.97 4.66 9.81
N LEU A 376 -15.05 4.52 10.77
CA LEU A 376 -15.26 4.74 12.19
C LEU A 376 -14.16 5.66 12.77
N SER A 377 -14.58 6.78 13.35
CA SER A 377 -13.68 7.70 14.06
C SER A 377 -13.53 7.23 15.51
N THR A 378 -12.50 6.46 15.85
CA THR A 378 -12.43 5.78 17.17
C THR A 378 -12.12 6.69 18.36
N THR A 379 -11.66 7.93 18.13
CA THR A 379 -11.41 8.98 19.16
C THR A 379 -10.65 8.47 20.41
N ASN A 380 -9.73 7.55 20.16
CA ASN A 380 -8.98 6.78 21.13
C ASN A 380 -7.48 7.04 20.96
N GLY A 381 -6.71 7.07 22.04
CA GLY A 381 -5.31 7.52 22.02
C GLY A 381 -5.17 9.04 21.86
N TRP A 382 -5.90 9.62 20.91
CA TRP A 382 -5.84 11.00 20.49
C TRP A 382 -7.20 11.50 19.97
N LEU A 383 -7.32 12.82 19.81
CA LEU A 383 -8.47 13.55 19.28
C LEU A 383 -7.96 14.65 18.35
N GLY A 384 -8.82 15.15 17.47
CA GLY A 384 -8.45 16.10 16.41
C GLY A 384 -8.81 15.57 15.02
N TYR A 385 -8.94 16.50 14.07
CA TYR A 385 -9.47 16.21 12.75
C TYR A 385 -8.43 15.74 11.73
N ALA A 386 -8.83 14.76 10.92
CA ALA A 386 -8.20 14.41 9.66
C ALA A 386 -9.02 15.01 8.49
N PRO A 387 -8.62 16.19 7.97
CA PRO A 387 -9.31 16.89 6.89
C PRO A 387 -9.10 16.26 5.49
N THR A 388 -9.98 16.63 4.55
CA THR A 388 -9.83 16.40 3.11
C THR A 388 -8.93 17.45 2.45
N HIS A 389 -8.45 17.19 1.23
CA HIS A 389 -7.72 18.16 0.40
C HIS A 389 -8.47 19.49 0.26
N ASP A 390 -9.77 19.42 -0.07
CA ASP A 390 -10.63 20.60 -0.28
C ASP A 390 -10.72 21.50 0.96
N ALA A 391 -10.52 20.95 2.16
CA ALA A 391 -10.53 21.74 3.38
C ALA A 391 -9.38 22.76 3.42
N TYR A 392 -8.22 22.49 2.82
CA TYR A 392 -7.08 23.41 2.86
C TYR A 392 -7.20 24.61 1.90
N GLU A 393 -8.25 24.66 1.07
CA GLU A 393 -8.58 25.86 0.30
C GLU A 393 -9.41 26.85 1.15
N PRO A 394 -9.20 28.17 1.03
CA PRO A 394 -9.84 29.15 1.92
C PRO A 394 -11.36 29.13 1.77
N PRO A 395 -12.13 28.71 2.80
CA PRO A 395 -13.57 28.59 2.69
C PRO A 395 -14.26 29.94 2.88
N ALA A 396 -15.56 29.98 2.59
CA ALA A 396 -16.39 31.11 2.98
C ALA A 396 -16.54 31.19 4.51
N GLU A 397 -16.77 32.40 5.02
CA GLU A 397 -17.06 32.71 6.43
C GLU A 397 -18.12 31.77 7.06
N PRO A 398 -18.04 31.44 8.36
CA PRO A 398 -17.33 32.20 9.39
C PRO A 398 -16.15 31.50 10.10
N TYR A 399 -15.99 30.18 9.99
CA TYR A 399 -14.90 29.46 10.68
C TYR A 399 -14.58 28.12 10.01
N PRO A 400 -13.30 27.82 9.67
CA PRO A 400 -12.92 26.54 9.09
C PRO A 400 -12.69 25.45 10.14
N ALA A 401 -13.22 24.24 9.96
CA ALA A 401 -12.97 23.14 10.90
C ALA A 401 -11.49 22.68 10.92
N TYR A 402 -10.71 22.95 9.87
CA TYR A 402 -9.26 22.71 9.85
C TYR A 402 -8.46 23.69 10.72
N GLU A 403 -9.06 24.79 11.21
CA GLU A 403 -8.42 25.68 12.19
C GLU A 403 -8.56 25.18 13.64
N VAL A 404 -9.40 24.18 13.93
CA VAL A 404 -9.50 23.58 15.28
C VAL A 404 -8.15 23.01 15.75
N PRO A 405 -7.33 22.38 14.87
CA PRO A 405 -5.91 22.12 15.14
C PRO A 405 -5.09 23.29 15.72
N LEU A 406 -5.35 24.52 15.30
CA LEU A 406 -4.67 25.72 15.82
C LEU A 406 -5.27 26.24 17.15
N ILE A 407 -6.49 25.84 17.51
CA ILE A 407 -7.07 26.15 18.84
C ILE A 407 -6.50 25.23 19.91
N ALA A 408 -6.41 23.93 19.63
CA ALA A 408 -6.04 22.91 20.62
C ALA A 408 -4.67 22.23 20.40
N CYS A 409 -3.87 22.75 19.47
CA CYS A 409 -2.48 22.35 19.19
C CYS A 409 -2.33 20.90 18.73
N HIS A 410 -3.22 20.53 17.81
CA HIS A 410 -3.20 19.20 17.19
C HIS A 410 -2.09 19.07 16.15
N LEU A 411 -1.90 17.84 15.66
CA LEU A 411 -0.98 17.50 14.58
C LEU A 411 -1.31 18.36 13.34
N PRO A 412 -0.38 19.19 12.84
CA PRO A 412 -0.56 19.91 11.59
C PRO A 412 -0.39 18.91 10.44
N PHE A 413 -1.44 18.14 10.16
CA PHE A 413 -1.45 17.25 9.01
C PHE A 413 -1.20 18.03 7.71
N ARG A 414 -0.43 17.45 6.79
CA ARG A 414 -0.27 17.98 5.43
C ARG A 414 -1.59 17.90 4.66
N ALA A 415 -1.68 18.68 3.58
CA ALA A 415 -2.85 18.68 2.69
C ALA A 415 -3.21 17.30 2.10
N ASP A 416 -2.22 16.42 1.92
CA ASP A 416 -2.36 15.06 1.37
C ASP A 416 -2.63 13.96 2.41
N ILE A 417 -2.94 14.28 3.67
CA ILE A 417 -3.23 13.28 4.73
C ILE A 417 -4.41 12.36 4.37
N GLU A 418 -5.37 12.86 3.59
CA GLU A 418 -6.47 12.08 3.03
C GLU A 418 -5.96 10.90 2.18
N ASP A 419 -4.89 11.07 1.40
CA ASP A 419 -4.32 9.99 0.59
C ASP A 419 -3.58 8.94 1.45
N ASP A 420 -2.84 9.38 2.48
CA ASP A 420 -2.22 8.49 3.48
C ASP A 420 -3.29 7.59 4.15
N LEU A 421 -4.42 8.19 4.55
CA LEU A 421 -5.54 7.51 5.22
C LEU A 421 -6.33 6.57 4.29
N VAL A 422 -6.65 7.01 3.07
CA VAL A 422 -7.35 6.19 2.06
C VAL A 422 -6.48 4.99 1.66
N ALA A 423 -5.20 5.22 1.35
CA ALA A 423 -4.27 4.16 0.95
C ALA A 423 -4.08 3.12 2.06
N ALA A 424 -3.97 3.55 3.34
CA ALA A 424 -3.90 2.63 4.47
C ALA A 424 -5.20 1.84 4.68
N GLY A 425 -6.36 2.49 4.53
CA GLY A 425 -7.66 1.83 4.61
C GLY A 425 -7.86 0.74 3.55
N VAL A 426 -7.50 1.05 2.30
CA VAL A 426 -7.56 0.09 1.18
C VAL A 426 -6.61 -1.08 1.37
N ARG A 427 -5.37 -0.85 1.84
CA ARG A 427 -4.43 -1.95 2.17
C ARG A 427 -4.95 -2.82 3.32
N ALA A 428 -5.39 -2.23 4.42
CA ALA A 428 -5.89 -2.96 5.57
C ALA A 428 -7.17 -3.76 5.23
N ALA A 429 -8.09 -3.19 4.44
CA ALA A 429 -9.26 -3.88 3.92
C ALA A 429 -8.90 -5.09 3.03
N GLY A 430 -7.85 -4.98 2.20
CA GLY A 430 -7.32 -6.07 1.39
C GLY A 430 -6.73 -7.21 2.23
N LEU A 431 -6.07 -6.89 3.35
CA LEU A 431 -5.49 -7.90 4.26
C LEU A 431 -6.53 -8.66 5.10
N VAL A 432 -7.72 -8.08 5.33
CA VAL A 432 -8.85 -8.78 5.99
C VAL A 432 -9.88 -9.35 5.02
N GLY A 433 -9.74 -9.09 3.72
CA GLY A 433 -10.49 -9.78 2.67
C GLY A 433 -10.07 -11.25 2.55
N GLY A 434 -10.90 -12.04 1.85
CA GLY A 434 -10.35 -13.22 1.17
C GLY A 434 -9.26 -12.75 0.20
N ALA A 435 -8.19 -13.53 0.07
CA ALA A 435 -6.99 -13.10 -0.66
C ALA A 435 -7.33 -12.54 -2.05
N ASP A 436 -6.80 -11.35 -2.36
CA ASP A 436 -6.93 -10.74 -3.68
C ASP A 436 -6.21 -11.62 -4.71
N GLU A 437 -6.96 -12.42 -5.46
CA GLU A 437 -6.44 -13.35 -6.47
C GLU A 437 -5.75 -12.62 -7.63
N ASP A 438 -5.91 -11.30 -7.71
CA ASP A 438 -5.25 -10.39 -8.64
C ASP A 438 -4.41 -9.33 -7.90
N TRP A 439 -3.89 -9.61 -6.69
CA TRP A 439 -3.10 -8.65 -5.88
C TRP A 439 -1.98 -7.96 -6.67
N TRP A 440 -1.35 -8.72 -7.56
CA TRP A 440 -0.25 -8.32 -8.43
C TRP A 440 -0.66 -7.31 -9.51
N ARG A 441 -1.96 -7.20 -9.84
CA ARG A 441 -2.49 -6.16 -10.73
C ARG A 441 -2.51 -4.83 -10.02
N GLY A 442 -1.71 -3.91 -10.51
CA GLY A 442 -1.60 -2.57 -9.94
C GLY A 442 -0.60 -2.44 -8.79
N ALA A 443 -0.04 -3.55 -8.31
CA ALA A 443 1.04 -3.58 -7.32
C ALA A 443 2.29 -2.81 -7.79
N VAL A 444 3.13 -2.38 -6.85
CA VAL A 444 4.47 -1.83 -7.08
C VAL A 444 5.50 -2.87 -6.68
N VAL A 445 6.28 -3.34 -7.67
CA VAL A 445 7.37 -4.32 -7.48
C VAL A 445 8.69 -3.58 -7.36
N TYR A 446 9.54 -4.01 -6.43
CA TYR A 446 10.89 -3.49 -6.22
C TYR A 446 11.92 -4.58 -6.55
N GLU A 447 12.70 -4.36 -7.60
CA GLU A 447 13.84 -5.19 -8.01
C GLU A 447 15.03 -4.90 -7.08
N CYS A 448 15.13 -5.71 -6.03
CA CYS A 448 16.21 -5.66 -5.05
C CYS A 448 17.41 -6.45 -5.59
N HIS A 449 18.45 -5.75 -6.03
CA HIS A 449 19.73 -6.40 -6.30
C HIS A 449 20.43 -6.69 -4.98
N LEU A 450 20.13 -7.87 -4.40
CA LEU A 450 20.50 -8.27 -3.04
C LEU A 450 21.96 -7.96 -2.64
N PRO A 451 23.00 -8.27 -3.47
CA PRO A 451 24.40 -7.96 -3.16
C PRO A 451 24.70 -6.49 -2.82
N SER A 452 23.85 -5.56 -3.24
CA SER A 452 24.05 -4.12 -3.10
C SER A 452 22.95 -3.40 -2.32
N PHE A 453 21.92 -4.11 -1.84
CA PHE A 453 20.84 -3.46 -1.09
C PHE A 453 21.28 -3.09 0.33
N ARG A 454 21.72 -4.06 1.14
CA ARG A 454 22.20 -3.82 2.51
C ARG A 454 22.96 -5.03 3.05
N ASP A 455 24.11 -4.80 3.66
CA ASP A 455 24.91 -5.82 4.36
C ASP A 455 24.40 -5.96 5.80
N GLY A 456 23.90 -7.14 6.16
CA GLY A 456 23.39 -7.46 7.48
C GLY A 456 24.40 -8.17 8.38
N SER A 457 25.33 -8.92 7.79
CA SER A 457 26.36 -9.74 8.45
C SER A 457 27.62 -8.94 8.82
N GLY A 458 27.93 -7.89 8.06
CA GLY A 458 29.07 -6.99 8.21
C GLY A 458 30.32 -7.39 7.41
N ASP A 459 30.20 -8.20 6.37
CA ASP A 459 31.34 -8.74 5.61
C ASP A 459 31.75 -7.92 4.35
N GLY A 460 30.83 -7.12 3.80
CA GLY A 460 31.02 -6.26 2.63
C GLY A 460 30.13 -6.56 1.41
N ILE A 461 29.19 -7.50 1.50
CA ILE A 461 28.17 -7.76 0.48
C ILE A 461 26.77 -7.79 1.11
N GLY A 462 25.74 -7.47 0.32
CA GLY A 462 24.37 -7.41 0.78
C GLY A 462 23.72 -8.79 0.88
N ASP A 463 22.94 -9.00 1.93
CA ASP A 463 22.43 -10.33 2.34
C ASP A 463 20.94 -10.28 2.75
N LEU A 464 20.34 -11.45 2.98
CA LEU A 464 18.91 -11.56 3.31
C LEU A 464 18.56 -10.95 4.68
N ASP A 465 19.49 -10.90 5.64
CA ASP A 465 19.30 -10.21 6.92
C ASP A 465 19.33 -8.68 6.75
N GLY A 466 20.15 -8.17 5.83
CA GLY A 466 20.14 -6.78 5.38
C GLY A 466 18.86 -6.42 4.63
N LEU A 467 18.31 -7.33 3.83
CA LEU A 467 16.98 -7.15 3.21
C LEU A 467 15.88 -7.08 4.27
N ILE A 468 15.89 -7.97 5.28
CA ILE A 468 14.96 -7.90 6.45
C ILE A 468 15.04 -6.51 7.12
N GLN A 469 16.24 -5.98 7.34
CA GLN A 469 16.44 -4.65 7.92
C GLN A 469 15.92 -3.49 7.03
N GLY A 470 15.76 -3.70 5.72
CA GLY A 470 15.25 -2.70 4.79
C GLY A 470 13.74 -2.77 4.55
N LEU A 471 13.02 -3.78 5.06
CA LEU A 471 11.58 -3.94 4.79
C LEU A 471 10.73 -2.75 5.26
N ASP A 472 11.08 -2.11 6.37
CA ASP A 472 10.36 -0.92 6.85
C ASP A 472 10.57 0.30 5.94
N TYR A 473 11.73 0.42 5.28
CA TYR A 473 11.96 1.43 4.24
C TYR A 473 11.14 1.15 2.98
N LEU A 474 11.07 -0.11 2.53
CA LEU A 474 10.25 -0.50 1.38
C LEU A 474 8.75 -0.28 1.64
N ARG A 475 8.29 -0.57 2.87
CA ARG A 475 6.93 -0.26 3.34
C ARG A 475 6.63 1.24 3.29
N GLU A 476 7.54 2.09 3.78
CA GLU A 476 7.40 3.56 3.70
C GLU A 476 7.51 4.11 2.27
N LEU A 477 8.24 3.43 1.38
CA LEU A 477 8.32 3.74 -0.05
C LEU A 477 7.01 3.37 -0.78
N GLY A 478 6.15 2.54 -0.19
CA GLY A 478 4.85 2.12 -0.74
C GLY A 478 4.96 0.92 -1.69
N ILE A 479 5.97 0.07 -1.50
CA ILE A 479 6.19 -1.17 -2.24
C ILE A 479 5.23 -2.27 -1.77
N ASP A 480 4.60 -2.99 -2.71
CA ASP A 480 3.74 -4.15 -2.42
C ASP A 480 4.50 -5.48 -2.49
N ALA A 481 5.55 -5.56 -3.30
CA ALA A 481 6.34 -6.77 -3.48
C ALA A 481 7.83 -6.48 -3.69
N VAL A 482 8.70 -7.28 -3.07
CA VAL A 482 10.14 -7.30 -3.38
C VAL A 482 10.46 -8.52 -4.24
N TRP A 483 11.14 -8.28 -5.36
CA TRP A 483 11.84 -9.32 -6.13
C TRP A 483 13.29 -9.33 -5.67
N THR A 484 13.77 -10.47 -5.18
CA THR A 484 15.04 -10.59 -4.43
C THR A 484 16.30 -10.69 -5.30
N GLY A 485 16.15 -10.90 -6.61
CA GLY A 485 17.21 -11.53 -7.42
C GLY A 485 17.52 -12.97 -6.98
N PRO A 486 18.52 -13.63 -7.59
CA PRO A 486 18.99 -14.95 -7.18
C PRO A 486 19.81 -14.89 -5.88
N PHE A 487 19.62 -15.89 -5.01
CA PHE A 487 20.39 -16.06 -3.75
C PHE A 487 20.80 -17.52 -3.51
N TYR A 488 20.66 -18.37 -4.53
CA TYR A 488 20.94 -19.81 -4.49
C TYR A 488 22.43 -20.11 -4.42
N ARG A 489 22.77 -21.31 -3.94
CA ARG A 489 24.14 -21.85 -3.99
C ARG A 489 24.75 -21.64 -5.37
N SER A 490 25.91 -21.00 -5.44
CA SER A 490 26.47 -20.56 -6.72
C SER A 490 27.97 -20.26 -6.64
N PRO A 491 28.76 -20.54 -7.72
CA PRO A 491 30.11 -19.99 -7.86
C PRO A 491 30.17 -18.45 -8.02
N LEU A 492 29.02 -17.80 -8.22
CA LEU A 492 28.83 -16.34 -8.37
C LEU A 492 29.57 -15.74 -9.57
N LEU A 493 29.77 -16.50 -10.65
CA LEU A 493 30.33 -16.00 -11.90
C LEU A 493 29.37 -15.04 -12.60
N ASP A 494 28.08 -15.37 -12.63
CA ASP A 494 26.99 -14.47 -13.03
C ASP A 494 26.11 -14.12 -11.83
N GLN A 495 26.77 -13.86 -10.69
CA GLN A 495 26.19 -13.25 -9.48
C GLN A 495 24.97 -13.99 -8.90
N GLY A 496 24.84 -15.30 -9.16
CA GLY A 496 23.79 -16.17 -8.62
C GLY A 496 22.93 -16.87 -9.68
N PHE A 497 22.99 -16.45 -10.95
CA PHE A 497 22.31 -17.15 -12.06
C PHE A 497 23.00 -18.48 -12.40
N ASP A 498 24.31 -18.60 -12.17
CA ASP A 498 25.05 -19.86 -12.20
C ASP A 498 24.76 -20.73 -10.96
N VAL A 499 23.56 -21.34 -10.89
CA VAL A 499 23.11 -22.13 -9.73
C VAL A 499 23.80 -23.50 -9.64
N SER A 500 24.36 -23.84 -8.47
CA SER A 500 25.02 -25.11 -8.15
C SER A 500 24.23 -26.01 -7.16
N ASP A 501 23.26 -25.46 -6.43
CA ASP A 501 22.14 -26.19 -5.79
C ASP A 501 20.91 -25.27 -5.71
N PHE A 502 19.78 -25.71 -6.27
CA PHE A 502 18.52 -24.97 -6.29
C PHE A 502 17.76 -24.95 -4.96
N LEU A 503 18.16 -25.78 -3.98
CA LEU A 503 17.41 -26.06 -2.74
C LEU A 503 18.11 -25.54 -1.48
N ASP A 504 19.16 -24.72 -1.61
CA ASP A 504 19.85 -24.08 -0.49
C ASP A 504 20.33 -22.66 -0.87
N VAL A 505 20.57 -21.85 0.15
CA VAL A 505 21.03 -20.45 0.03
C VAL A 505 22.56 -20.40 -0.01
N GLU A 506 23.14 -19.50 -0.81
CA GLU A 506 24.59 -19.26 -0.75
C GLU A 506 24.94 -18.62 0.60
N PRO A 507 25.93 -19.12 1.39
CA PRO A 507 26.19 -18.65 2.76
C PRO A 507 26.58 -17.18 2.89
N VAL A 508 26.93 -16.53 1.78
CA VAL A 508 27.18 -15.08 1.73
C VAL A 508 25.88 -14.26 1.75
N PHE A 509 24.74 -14.86 1.41
CA PHE A 509 23.41 -14.27 1.48
C PHE A 509 22.58 -14.76 2.68
N GLY A 510 22.95 -15.88 3.30
CA GLY A 510 22.37 -16.37 4.56
C GLY A 510 22.13 -17.88 4.59
N THR A 511 20.97 -18.29 5.11
CA THR A 511 20.51 -19.69 5.17
C THR A 511 19.03 -19.79 4.83
N LEU A 512 18.50 -21.01 4.67
CA LEU A 512 17.06 -21.26 4.55
C LEU A 512 16.26 -20.66 5.72
N GLU A 513 16.77 -20.72 6.96
CA GLU A 513 16.14 -20.09 8.12
C GLU A 513 16.18 -18.54 8.08
N THR A 514 17.11 -17.93 7.33
CA THR A 514 17.04 -16.50 7.03
C THR A 514 15.99 -16.19 5.98
N PHE A 515 15.83 -17.04 4.95
CA PHE A 515 14.75 -16.90 3.98
C PHE A 515 13.35 -17.04 4.62
N ASP A 516 13.15 -18.04 5.48
CA ASP A 516 11.88 -18.24 6.18
C ASP A 516 11.53 -17.03 7.09
N ARG A 517 12.54 -16.39 7.71
CA ARG A 517 12.38 -15.12 8.44
C ARG A 517 12.06 -13.94 7.53
N LEU A 518 12.64 -13.87 6.33
CA LEU A 518 12.36 -12.81 5.36
C LEU A 518 10.89 -12.85 4.91
N VAL A 519 10.37 -14.03 4.57
CA VAL A 519 8.96 -14.20 4.17
C VAL A 519 8.02 -13.75 5.30
N ALA A 520 8.25 -14.21 6.54
CA ALA A 520 7.47 -13.79 7.70
C ALA A 520 7.52 -12.27 7.93
N ALA A 521 8.72 -11.67 8.00
CA ALA A 521 8.88 -10.24 8.27
C ALA A 521 8.34 -9.34 7.15
N ALA A 522 8.32 -9.82 5.90
CA ALA A 522 7.69 -9.15 4.77
C ALA A 522 6.16 -9.22 4.86
N HIS A 523 5.60 -10.41 5.14
CA HIS A 523 4.16 -10.62 5.29
C HIS A 523 3.56 -9.81 6.45
N GLU A 524 4.26 -9.69 7.58
CA GLU A 524 3.92 -8.77 8.69
C GLU A 524 3.71 -7.31 8.24
N ARG A 525 4.45 -6.89 7.20
CA ARG A 525 4.42 -5.53 6.65
C ARG A 525 3.49 -5.39 5.44
N GLY A 526 2.85 -6.48 5.02
CA GLY A 526 2.02 -6.55 3.81
C GLY A 526 2.82 -6.65 2.50
N ILE A 527 4.14 -6.87 2.57
CA ILE A 527 5.03 -6.98 1.42
C ILE A 527 5.08 -8.45 0.97
N ARG A 528 4.96 -8.69 -0.34
CA ARG A 528 5.09 -9.99 -0.99
C ARG A 528 6.55 -10.29 -1.35
N VAL A 529 6.96 -11.56 -1.30
CA VAL A 529 8.32 -12.00 -1.68
C VAL A 529 8.27 -12.77 -2.99
N ILE A 530 8.93 -12.23 -4.02
CA ILE A 530 9.11 -12.85 -5.34
C ILE A 530 10.56 -13.31 -5.43
N VAL A 531 10.78 -14.60 -5.71
CA VAL A 531 12.13 -15.16 -5.89
C VAL A 531 12.48 -15.30 -7.37
N ASP A 532 13.76 -15.32 -7.69
CA ASP A 532 14.20 -15.70 -9.03
C ASP A 532 14.03 -17.21 -9.27
N TYR A 533 13.78 -17.62 -10.50
CA TYR A 533 13.69 -19.03 -10.88
C TYR A 533 14.39 -19.21 -12.22
N ILE A 534 15.46 -20.01 -12.21
CA ILE A 534 16.39 -20.20 -13.32
C ILE A 534 16.20 -21.61 -13.91
N PRO A 535 15.21 -21.83 -14.79
CA PRO A 535 14.94 -23.16 -15.34
C PRO A 535 15.82 -23.51 -16.55
N ASN A 536 16.50 -22.55 -17.18
CA ASN A 536 17.15 -22.76 -18.47
C ASN A 536 18.47 -23.55 -18.38
N HIS A 537 19.28 -23.27 -17.35
CA HIS A 537 20.65 -23.79 -17.21
C HIS A 537 20.98 -24.07 -15.74
N THR A 538 22.16 -24.64 -15.48
CA THR A 538 22.79 -24.67 -14.15
C THR A 538 24.23 -24.19 -14.25
N SER A 539 24.93 -23.99 -13.13
CA SER A 539 26.39 -24.00 -13.11
C SER A 539 26.96 -25.33 -13.62
N ASP A 540 28.15 -25.32 -14.23
CA ASP A 540 28.92 -26.53 -14.54
C ASP A 540 29.35 -27.33 -13.30
N GLN A 541 29.36 -26.67 -12.13
CA GLN A 541 29.64 -27.30 -10.83
C GLN A 541 28.39 -27.98 -10.22
N HIS A 542 27.20 -27.77 -10.80
CA HIS A 542 25.97 -28.40 -10.32
C HIS A 542 26.10 -29.93 -10.37
N PRO A 543 25.71 -30.68 -9.31
CA PRO A 543 25.88 -32.14 -9.25
C PRO A 543 25.22 -32.91 -10.40
N TRP A 544 24.26 -32.30 -11.09
CA TRP A 544 23.65 -32.86 -12.30
C TRP A 544 24.58 -32.79 -13.51
N PHE A 545 25.26 -31.66 -13.77
CA PHE A 545 26.19 -31.53 -14.89
C PHE A 545 27.46 -32.35 -14.65
N VAL A 546 27.99 -32.33 -13.42
CA VAL A 546 29.15 -33.15 -13.03
C VAL A 546 28.90 -34.64 -13.31
N ALA A 547 27.69 -35.14 -13.03
CA ALA A 547 27.28 -36.50 -13.40
C ALA A 547 27.14 -36.67 -14.93
N SER A 548 26.38 -35.78 -15.59
CA SER A 548 26.13 -35.77 -17.05
C SER A 548 27.40 -35.76 -17.90
N ARG A 549 28.42 -35.05 -17.44
CA ARG A 549 29.74 -34.91 -18.08
C ARG A 549 30.70 -36.06 -17.78
N SER A 550 30.47 -36.82 -16.70
CA SER A 550 31.37 -37.91 -16.27
C SER A 550 31.44 -39.10 -17.25
N SER A 551 30.35 -39.36 -17.99
CA SER A 551 30.28 -40.41 -19.00
C SER A 551 29.11 -40.20 -19.95
N ARG A 552 29.22 -40.69 -21.19
CA ARG A 552 28.10 -40.78 -22.14
C ARG A 552 27.04 -41.81 -21.72
N ASP A 553 27.37 -42.69 -20.78
CA ASP A 553 26.48 -43.73 -20.22
C ASP A 553 25.89 -43.36 -18.83
N ASP A 554 26.15 -42.17 -18.31
CA ASP A 554 25.59 -41.75 -17.01
C ASP A 554 24.06 -41.54 -17.09
N PRO A 555 23.26 -41.91 -16.07
CA PRO A 555 21.82 -41.67 -16.05
C PRO A 555 21.38 -40.22 -16.24
N LYS A 556 22.25 -39.23 -15.94
CA LYS A 556 22.03 -37.80 -16.20
C LYS A 556 22.63 -37.31 -17.52
N ARG A 557 23.15 -38.17 -18.41
CA ARG A 557 23.71 -37.71 -19.69
C ARG A 557 22.70 -36.89 -20.50
N ASP A 558 21.46 -37.34 -20.57
CA ASP A 558 20.38 -36.65 -21.29
C ASP A 558 19.71 -35.52 -20.48
N TRP A 559 20.23 -35.14 -19.31
CA TRP A 559 19.72 -33.99 -18.55
C TRP A 559 20.18 -32.64 -19.11
N TYR A 560 21.22 -32.64 -19.97
CA TYR A 560 21.77 -31.46 -20.63
C TYR A 560 21.85 -31.69 -22.15
N VAL A 561 21.95 -30.61 -22.92
CA VAL A 561 21.90 -30.70 -24.39
C VAL A 561 23.28 -31.01 -24.97
N TRP A 562 23.58 -32.29 -25.17
CA TRP A 562 24.84 -32.79 -25.77
C TRP A 562 24.72 -33.08 -27.26
N ARG A 563 25.75 -32.76 -28.07
CA ARG A 563 25.80 -33.05 -29.51
C ARG A 563 27.17 -33.55 -29.96
N ASP A 564 27.18 -34.43 -30.96
CA ASP A 564 28.43 -34.80 -31.64
C ASP A 564 28.93 -33.65 -32.52
N PRO A 565 30.26 -33.52 -32.77
CA PRO A 565 30.80 -32.56 -33.71
C PRO A 565 30.19 -32.69 -35.11
N ALA A 566 29.98 -31.55 -35.78
CA ALA A 566 29.49 -31.52 -37.16
C ALA A 566 30.47 -32.24 -38.13
N PRO A 567 29.99 -32.75 -39.29
CA PRO A 567 30.82 -33.48 -40.25
C PRO A 567 32.07 -32.70 -40.70
N GLY A 568 33.22 -33.03 -40.13
CA GLY A 568 34.49 -32.30 -40.28
C GLY A 568 35.17 -31.92 -38.96
N GLY A 569 34.47 -32.04 -37.82
CA GLY A 569 35.00 -31.76 -36.48
C GLY A 569 34.78 -30.32 -35.99
N GLY A 570 33.76 -29.63 -36.51
CA GLY A 570 33.36 -28.30 -36.04
C GLY A 570 32.17 -28.33 -35.07
N VAL A 571 31.75 -27.14 -34.63
CA VAL A 571 30.53 -26.95 -33.81
C VAL A 571 29.27 -27.49 -34.51
N PRO A 572 28.26 -27.99 -33.77
CA PRO A 572 27.06 -28.63 -34.35
C PRO A 572 26.24 -27.77 -35.32
N ASN A 573 26.09 -26.47 -35.03
CA ASN A 573 25.39 -25.47 -35.86
C ASN A 573 25.98 -24.07 -35.60
N ASN A 574 25.43 -23.04 -36.26
CA ASN A 574 25.95 -21.67 -36.21
C ASN A 574 25.57 -20.83 -34.98
N TRP A 575 24.79 -21.35 -34.01
CA TRP A 575 24.23 -20.53 -32.92
C TRP A 575 25.33 -19.82 -32.09
N THR A 576 25.08 -18.55 -31.77
CA THR A 576 25.98 -17.65 -31.02
C THR A 576 25.47 -17.38 -29.61
N SER A 577 26.38 -17.36 -28.63
CA SER A 577 26.05 -17.08 -27.23
C SER A 577 25.91 -15.57 -27.00
N GLU A 578 25.08 -15.17 -26.04
CA GLU A 578 25.09 -13.79 -25.51
C GLU A 578 26.47 -13.45 -24.90
N ALA A 579 27.17 -14.43 -24.32
CA ALA A 579 28.56 -14.24 -23.87
C ALA A 579 29.58 -14.08 -25.01
N GLY A 580 29.14 -14.10 -26.28
CA GLY A 580 29.98 -14.04 -27.47
C GLY A 580 30.51 -15.42 -27.89
N GLY A 581 30.99 -15.54 -29.12
CA GLY A 581 31.37 -16.84 -29.69
C GLY A 581 30.16 -17.78 -29.88
N SER A 582 30.39 -19.09 -29.90
CA SER A 582 29.34 -20.08 -30.11
C SER A 582 28.76 -20.59 -28.78
N VAL A 583 27.49 -21.02 -28.80
CA VAL A 583 26.81 -21.71 -27.68
C VAL A 583 27.32 -23.14 -27.41
N TRP A 584 28.42 -23.57 -28.01
CA TRP A 584 28.87 -24.96 -28.03
C TRP A 584 30.32 -25.09 -27.58
N GLU A 585 30.52 -25.50 -26.32
CA GLU A 585 31.84 -25.83 -25.78
C GLU A 585 32.14 -27.33 -25.87
N PHE A 586 33.40 -27.68 -26.14
CA PHE A 586 33.83 -29.06 -26.42
C PHE A 586 34.39 -29.79 -25.19
N ASP A 587 33.69 -30.83 -24.72
CA ASP A 587 34.18 -31.71 -23.66
C ASP A 587 35.10 -32.80 -24.24
N GLU A 588 36.42 -32.61 -24.14
CA GLU A 588 37.42 -33.61 -24.57
C GLU A 588 37.18 -35.03 -24.00
N PRO A 589 36.82 -35.23 -22.71
CA PRO A 589 36.56 -36.55 -22.13
C PRO A 589 35.47 -37.37 -22.84
N THR A 590 34.38 -36.74 -23.26
CA THR A 590 33.27 -37.42 -23.94
C THR A 590 33.25 -37.24 -25.46
N GLY A 591 34.06 -36.33 -26.00
CA GLY A 591 34.17 -36.07 -27.44
C GLY A 591 32.90 -35.49 -28.04
N GLN A 592 32.18 -34.68 -27.26
CA GLN A 592 30.92 -34.02 -27.63
C GLN A 592 30.94 -32.55 -27.22
N TYR A 593 30.13 -31.76 -27.91
CA TYR A 593 29.77 -30.42 -27.48
C TYR A 593 28.61 -30.45 -26.48
N TYR A 594 28.59 -29.55 -25.52
CA TYR A 594 27.39 -29.21 -24.73
C TYR A 594 26.92 -27.80 -25.05
N LEU A 595 25.62 -27.57 -24.92
CA LEU A 595 24.99 -26.27 -25.14
C LEU A 595 25.15 -25.36 -23.91
N HIS A 596 25.44 -24.08 -24.14
CA HIS A 596 25.31 -22.99 -23.18
C HIS A 596 24.80 -21.71 -23.88
N SER A 597 23.64 -21.19 -23.49
CA SER A 597 23.07 -19.95 -24.07
C SER A 597 23.82 -18.68 -23.63
N HIS A 598 24.48 -18.74 -22.48
CA HIS A 598 25.21 -17.63 -21.85
C HIS A 598 26.68 -18.04 -21.62
N LEU A 599 27.23 -17.90 -20.40
CA LEU A 599 28.61 -18.31 -20.09
C LEU A 599 28.84 -19.80 -20.35
N VAL A 600 30.09 -20.18 -20.63
CA VAL A 600 30.52 -21.58 -20.77
C VAL A 600 30.22 -22.37 -19.49
N GLU A 601 30.33 -21.71 -18.34
CA GLU A 601 30.03 -22.24 -17.01
C GLU A 601 28.52 -22.34 -16.70
N GLN A 602 27.63 -21.99 -17.64
CA GLN A 602 26.16 -22.10 -17.55
C GLN A 602 25.59 -23.12 -18.58
N PRO A 603 25.87 -24.44 -18.47
CA PRO A 603 25.32 -25.46 -19.37
C PRO A 603 23.79 -25.60 -19.33
N ASP A 604 23.18 -25.66 -20.51
CA ASP A 604 21.72 -25.65 -20.72
C ASP A 604 21.05 -27.02 -20.49
N LEU A 605 19.94 -26.97 -19.76
CA LEU A 605 19.14 -28.13 -19.36
C LEU A 605 18.21 -28.63 -20.49
N ASN A 606 18.15 -29.95 -20.65
CA ASN A 606 17.29 -30.58 -21.63
C ASN A 606 15.86 -30.75 -21.09
N TRP A 607 15.02 -29.71 -21.22
CA TRP A 607 13.61 -29.73 -20.82
C TRP A 607 12.71 -30.75 -21.54
N ARG A 608 13.21 -31.43 -22.58
CA ARG A 608 12.51 -32.57 -23.21
C ARG A 608 12.73 -33.88 -22.46
N ASN A 609 13.70 -33.94 -21.55
CA ASN A 609 13.86 -35.03 -20.62
C ASN A 609 12.82 -34.91 -19.48
N PRO A 610 11.97 -35.93 -19.23
CA PRO A 610 10.90 -35.83 -18.25
C PRO A 610 11.39 -35.75 -16.80
N ASP A 611 12.58 -36.27 -16.50
CA ASP A 611 13.14 -36.20 -15.14
C ASP A 611 13.65 -34.78 -14.82
N VAL A 612 14.25 -34.09 -15.81
CA VAL A 612 14.63 -32.66 -15.71
C VAL A 612 13.40 -31.79 -15.49
N ARG A 613 12.38 -31.95 -16.35
CA ARG A 613 11.10 -31.23 -16.25
C ARG A 613 10.41 -31.47 -14.91
N LYS A 614 10.45 -32.69 -14.37
CA LYS A 614 9.95 -32.96 -13.02
C LYS A 614 10.80 -32.26 -11.94
N ALA A 615 12.12 -32.40 -11.99
CA ALA A 615 13.02 -31.87 -10.96
C ALA A 615 12.90 -30.34 -10.81
N LEU A 616 12.76 -29.60 -11.91
CA LEU A 616 12.59 -28.15 -11.89
C LEU A 616 11.20 -27.72 -11.38
N LEU A 617 10.15 -28.47 -11.70
CA LEU A 617 8.82 -28.25 -11.09
C LEU A 617 8.78 -28.63 -9.60
N ASP A 618 9.64 -29.53 -9.12
CA ASP A 618 9.83 -29.79 -7.68
C ASP A 618 10.61 -28.66 -6.99
N VAL A 619 11.61 -28.06 -7.66
CA VAL A 619 12.31 -26.84 -7.19
C VAL A 619 11.33 -25.69 -7.00
N LEU A 620 10.42 -25.47 -7.96
CA LEU A 620 9.39 -24.44 -7.85
C LEU A 620 8.49 -24.64 -6.61
N ARG A 621 8.03 -25.88 -6.37
CA ARG A 621 7.25 -26.21 -5.16
C ARG A 621 8.00 -25.93 -3.87
N PHE A 622 9.29 -26.29 -3.79
CA PHE A 622 10.12 -26.11 -2.59
C PHE A 622 10.16 -24.65 -2.07
N TRP A 623 10.09 -23.66 -2.98
CA TRP A 623 10.07 -22.24 -2.61
C TRP A 623 8.65 -21.72 -2.35
N LEU A 624 7.64 -22.18 -3.10
CA LEU A 624 6.23 -21.84 -2.84
C LEU A 624 5.70 -22.44 -1.52
N ASP A 625 6.17 -23.64 -1.14
CA ASP A 625 5.94 -24.29 0.16
C ASP A 625 6.50 -23.48 1.34
N ARG A 626 7.53 -22.66 1.12
CA ARG A 626 8.11 -21.72 2.10
C ARG A 626 7.42 -20.36 2.13
N GLY A 627 6.32 -20.22 1.40
CA GLY A 627 5.51 -19.01 1.44
C GLY A 627 5.87 -17.95 0.41
N ALA A 628 6.84 -18.18 -0.49
CA ALA A 628 7.13 -17.28 -1.61
C ALA A 628 5.86 -16.98 -2.41
N ASP A 629 5.61 -15.71 -2.70
CA ASP A 629 4.35 -15.22 -3.30
C ASP A 629 4.38 -15.22 -4.84
N GLY A 630 5.53 -15.51 -5.44
CA GLY A 630 5.68 -15.69 -6.86
C GLY A 630 7.12 -15.92 -7.29
N VAL A 631 7.30 -16.10 -8.60
CA VAL A 631 8.61 -16.25 -9.24
C VAL A 631 8.79 -15.30 -10.43
N ARG A 632 10.01 -14.80 -10.61
CA ARG A 632 10.50 -14.26 -11.90
C ARG A 632 11.25 -15.38 -12.62
N ILE A 633 10.74 -15.78 -13.78
CA ILE A 633 11.29 -16.86 -14.60
C ILE A 633 12.36 -16.25 -15.51
N ASP A 634 13.61 -16.53 -15.18
CA ASP A 634 14.80 -16.10 -15.92
C ASP A 634 14.80 -16.63 -17.35
N VAL A 635 15.17 -15.76 -18.31
CA VAL A 635 15.30 -16.05 -19.75
C VAL A 635 14.19 -16.93 -20.33
N ALA A 636 12.94 -16.73 -19.88
CA ALA A 636 11.80 -17.60 -20.17
C ALA A 636 11.57 -17.87 -21.67
N HIS A 637 11.97 -16.93 -22.52
CA HIS A 637 11.93 -17.03 -23.98
C HIS A 637 12.95 -18.05 -24.57
N MET A 638 14.09 -18.28 -23.92
CA MET A 638 15.13 -19.24 -24.35
C MET A 638 14.87 -20.69 -23.93
N LEU A 639 13.86 -20.95 -23.08
CA LEU A 639 13.68 -22.23 -22.39
C LEU A 639 13.65 -23.47 -23.30
N MET A 640 13.08 -23.37 -24.51
CA MET A 640 13.05 -24.46 -25.50
C MET A 640 13.70 -24.05 -26.82
N LYS A 641 14.64 -24.89 -27.25
CA LYS A 641 15.39 -24.83 -28.52
C LYS A 641 14.73 -25.70 -29.59
N ASP A 642 15.01 -25.45 -30.85
CA ASP A 642 14.64 -26.27 -32.02
C ASP A 642 15.15 -27.71 -31.90
N PRO A 643 14.28 -28.75 -31.94
CA PRO A 643 14.72 -30.14 -31.84
C PRO A 643 15.47 -30.63 -33.09
N GLU A 644 15.41 -29.91 -34.22
CA GLU A 644 16.21 -30.18 -35.42
C GLU A 644 17.60 -29.49 -35.39
N PHE A 645 17.86 -28.60 -34.43
CA PHE A 645 19.13 -27.87 -34.26
C PHE A 645 19.60 -27.10 -35.50
N ARG A 646 18.66 -26.51 -36.24
CA ARG A 646 18.93 -25.82 -37.52
C ARG A 646 19.68 -24.51 -37.34
N ASP A 647 20.55 -24.19 -38.31
CA ASP A 647 21.25 -22.91 -38.37
C ASP A 647 20.26 -21.72 -38.39
N ASN A 648 20.51 -20.73 -37.53
CA ASN A 648 19.79 -19.45 -37.55
C ASN A 648 20.09 -18.69 -38.86
N PRO A 649 19.09 -18.03 -39.48
CA PRO A 649 19.33 -17.12 -40.59
C PRO A 649 20.19 -15.91 -40.17
N ALA A 650 20.93 -15.32 -41.10
CA ALA A 650 21.65 -14.07 -40.85
C ALA A 650 20.70 -12.85 -40.83
N ALA A 651 20.95 -11.89 -39.93
CA ALA A 651 20.25 -10.60 -39.82
C ALA A 651 20.73 -9.60 -40.89
N PRO A 652 19.93 -9.26 -41.93
CA PRO A 652 20.42 -8.44 -43.04
C PRO A 652 20.53 -6.96 -42.68
N GLY A 653 21.72 -6.57 -42.22
CA GLY A 653 22.03 -5.24 -41.68
C GLY A 653 22.67 -5.29 -40.29
N GLY A 654 22.50 -6.42 -39.59
CA GLY A 654 22.68 -6.55 -38.15
C GLY A 654 21.38 -6.25 -37.40
N ASN A 655 21.17 -6.90 -36.25
CA ASN A 655 20.21 -6.44 -35.26
C ASN A 655 20.78 -5.17 -34.59
N HIS A 656 19.90 -4.25 -34.14
CA HIS A 656 20.27 -2.84 -33.90
C HIS A 656 19.74 -2.25 -32.59
N ASN A 657 19.48 -3.07 -31.56
CA ASN A 657 19.29 -2.53 -30.21
C ASN A 657 20.65 -2.29 -29.52
N GLU A 658 20.62 -1.67 -28.34
CA GLU A 658 21.84 -1.30 -27.60
C GLU A 658 22.55 -2.52 -26.97
N PHE A 659 21.88 -3.68 -26.92
CA PHE A 659 22.44 -4.95 -26.49
C PHE A 659 23.21 -5.63 -27.63
N ASP A 660 22.63 -5.77 -28.82
CA ASP A 660 23.28 -6.34 -30.03
C ASP A 660 24.65 -5.69 -30.32
N LEU A 661 24.78 -4.39 -30.06
CA LEU A 661 26.00 -3.62 -30.25
C LEU A 661 27.11 -3.94 -29.25
N GLN A 662 26.77 -4.54 -28.10
CA GLN A 662 27.71 -5.05 -27.10
C GLN A 662 28.10 -6.52 -27.36
N HIS A 663 27.25 -7.25 -28.07
CA HIS A 663 27.39 -8.68 -28.38
C HIS A 663 27.48 -8.90 -29.91
N PRO A 664 28.57 -8.46 -30.57
CA PRO A 664 28.60 -8.26 -32.02
C PRO A 664 28.46 -9.52 -32.89
N ASP A 665 28.77 -10.71 -32.36
CA ASP A 665 28.53 -11.99 -33.04
C ASP A 665 27.04 -12.40 -32.95
N PHE A 666 26.38 -12.09 -31.82
CA PHE A 666 24.96 -12.34 -31.57
C PHE A 666 24.11 -11.55 -32.57
N GLY A 667 24.30 -10.22 -32.62
CA GLY A 667 23.60 -9.32 -33.54
C GLY A 667 23.77 -9.60 -35.05
N THR A 668 24.55 -10.61 -35.46
CA THR A 668 24.60 -11.11 -36.85
C THR A 668 23.45 -12.06 -37.22
N GLN A 669 22.66 -12.55 -36.26
CA GLN A 669 21.67 -13.61 -36.48
C GLN A 669 20.22 -13.16 -36.25
N LEU A 670 19.30 -13.81 -36.96
CA LEU A 670 17.88 -13.85 -36.60
C LEU A 670 17.69 -15.10 -35.74
N HIS A 671 17.67 -14.90 -34.43
CA HIS A 671 17.58 -15.94 -33.43
C HIS A 671 16.16 -16.54 -33.38
N VAL A 672 15.93 -17.61 -34.15
CA VAL A 672 14.61 -18.22 -34.41
C VAL A 672 14.55 -19.72 -34.16
N TYR A 673 15.69 -20.37 -33.94
CA TYR A 673 15.79 -21.81 -33.66
C TYR A 673 16.45 -22.12 -32.31
N ASP A 674 17.28 -21.22 -31.80
CA ASP A 674 17.91 -21.29 -30.47
C ASP A 674 16.97 -20.86 -29.33
N ARG A 675 15.88 -20.16 -29.64
CA ARG A 675 14.91 -19.64 -28.65
C ARG A 675 13.49 -19.55 -29.22
N ARG A 676 12.52 -19.31 -28.35
CA ARG A 676 11.08 -19.13 -28.66
C ARG A 676 10.45 -20.28 -29.46
N HIS A 677 10.96 -21.51 -29.32
CA HIS A 677 10.34 -22.68 -29.92
C HIS A 677 8.92 -22.90 -29.32
N PRO A 678 7.91 -23.35 -30.08
CA PRO A 678 6.53 -23.50 -29.56
C PRO A 678 6.38 -24.34 -28.28
N ASP A 679 7.29 -25.30 -28.06
CA ASP A 679 7.35 -26.07 -26.81
C ASP A 679 7.57 -25.21 -25.56
N THR A 680 8.16 -24.00 -25.67
CA THR A 680 8.35 -23.05 -24.55
C THR A 680 7.01 -22.75 -23.86
N PHE A 681 5.95 -22.50 -24.63
CA PHE A 681 4.62 -22.23 -24.07
C PHE A 681 4.04 -23.43 -23.32
N THR A 682 4.45 -24.66 -23.68
CA THR A 682 4.08 -25.87 -22.94
C THR A 682 4.84 -25.98 -21.62
N ALA A 683 6.14 -25.67 -21.62
CA ALA A 683 6.95 -25.66 -20.39
C ALA A 683 6.51 -24.56 -19.41
N LEU A 684 6.15 -23.38 -19.91
CA LEU A 684 5.60 -22.28 -19.11
C LEU A 684 4.20 -22.61 -18.59
N ALA A 685 3.35 -23.32 -19.34
CA ALA A 685 2.06 -23.78 -18.85
C ALA A 685 2.18 -24.80 -17.71
N ASP A 686 3.19 -25.68 -17.73
CA ASP A 686 3.51 -26.56 -16.58
C ASP A 686 3.94 -25.75 -15.35
N ILE A 687 4.79 -24.72 -15.53
CA ILE A 687 5.20 -23.81 -14.44
C ILE A 687 4.00 -23.06 -13.86
N ARG A 688 3.09 -22.58 -14.72
CA ARG A 688 1.81 -21.97 -14.31
C ARG A 688 0.95 -22.95 -13.50
N ALA A 689 0.79 -24.19 -13.98
CA ALA A 689 -0.02 -25.18 -13.29
C ALA A 689 0.48 -25.49 -11.86
N VAL A 690 1.80 -25.43 -11.62
CA VAL A 690 2.35 -25.55 -10.26
C VAL A 690 2.06 -24.31 -9.41
N ALA A 691 2.12 -23.10 -9.98
CA ALA A 691 1.74 -21.89 -9.26
C ALA A 691 0.24 -21.92 -8.84
N ASP A 692 -0.62 -22.51 -9.67
CA ASP A 692 -2.05 -22.71 -9.39
C ASP A 692 -2.36 -23.82 -8.35
N GLU A 693 -1.36 -24.62 -7.91
CA GLU A 693 -1.54 -25.56 -6.80
C GLU A 693 -1.66 -24.85 -5.43
N TYR A 694 -1.32 -23.55 -5.35
CA TYR A 694 -1.19 -22.79 -4.11
C TYR A 694 -2.25 -21.67 -3.99
N PRO A 695 -2.82 -21.45 -2.78
CA PRO A 695 -3.79 -20.39 -2.56
C PRO A 695 -3.14 -18.99 -2.57
N GLY A 696 -3.95 -17.96 -2.83
CA GLY A 696 -3.52 -16.57 -2.77
C GLY A 696 -2.83 -16.03 -4.02
N SER A 697 -2.92 -16.76 -5.15
CA SER A 697 -2.41 -16.36 -6.47
C SER A 697 -0.89 -16.15 -6.49
N ARG A 698 -0.16 -17.25 -6.72
CA ARG A 698 1.30 -17.24 -6.85
C ARG A 698 1.70 -16.63 -8.19
N LEU A 699 2.31 -15.46 -8.13
CA LEU A 699 2.63 -14.66 -9.31
C LEU A 699 3.68 -15.36 -10.18
N THR A 700 3.53 -15.25 -11.51
CA THR A 700 4.54 -15.67 -12.49
C THR A 700 4.90 -14.50 -13.40
N ILE A 701 6.08 -13.94 -13.18
CA ILE A 701 6.72 -12.97 -14.08
C ILE A 701 7.59 -13.78 -15.05
N ALA A 702 7.46 -13.57 -16.36
CA ALA A 702 8.26 -14.30 -17.36
C ALA A 702 9.15 -13.34 -18.14
N GLU A 703 10.47 -13.53 -18.12
CA GLU A 703 11.39 -12.61 -18.79
C GLU A 703 11.42 -12.75 -20.30
N ILE A 704 11.05 -11.66 -20.98
CA ILE A 704 11.02 -11.55 -22.42
C ILE A 704 11.93 -10.40 -22.88
N GLU A 705 12.88 -10.73 -23.75
CA GLU A 705 13.68 -9.77 -24.52
C GLU A 705 12.84 -8.77 -25.36
N ALA A 706 13.52 -7.87 -26.07
CA ALA A 706 12.89 -6.87 -26.93
C ALA A 706 12.35 -7.43 -28.26
N MET A 707 11.28 -8.23 -28.22
CA MET A 707 10.60 -8.77 -29.41
C MET A 707 9.33 -7.97 -29.82
N PRO A 708 8.70 -8.21 -30.99
CA PRO A 708 7.45 -7.57 -31.40
C PRO A 708 6.30 -7.77 -30.40
N TRP A 709 5.42 -6.77 -30.25
CA TRP A 709 4.33 -6.83 -29.27
C TRP A 709 3.36 -8.00 -29.47
N ALA A 710 3.11 -8.43 -30.71
CA ALA A 710 2.32 -9.63 -30.99
C ALA A 710 3.01 -10.91 -30.48
N ASP A 711 4.32 -11.01 -30.68
CA ASP A 711 5.14 -12.15 -30.26
C ASP A 711 5.30 -12.17 -28.72
N TRP A 712 5.32 -11.02 -28.07
CA TRP A 712 5.27 -10.89 -26.61
C TRP A 712 3.89 -11.27 -26.03
N ALA A 713 2.79 -10.95 -26.74
CA ALA A 713 1.45 -11.28 -26.28
C ALA A 713 1.15 -12.79 -26.25
N GLU A 714 1.84 -13.61 -27.05
CA GLU A 714 1.67 -15.06 -27.03
C GLU A 714 2.02 -15.71 -25.67
N TYR A 715 2.84 -15.07 -24.82
CA TYR A 715 3.18 -15.63 -23.50
C TYR A 715 1.99 -15.70 -22.53
N TYR A 716 0.95 -14.87 -22.70
CA TYR A 716 -0.30 -15.02 -21.95
C TYR A 716 -1.05 -16.32 -22.33
N THR A 717 -0.80 -16.92 -23.50
CA THR A 717 -1.44 -18.21 -23.89
C THR A 717 -0.93 -19.40 -23.07
N ALA A 718 0.25 -19.28 -22.46
CA ALA A 718 0.77 -20.21 -21.46
C ALA A 718 0.26 -19.92 -20.04
N GLY A 719 -0.66 -18.96 -19.87
CA GLY A 719 -1.20 -18.54 -18.58
C GLY A 719 -0.23 -17.74 -17.72
N MET A 720 0.84 -17.18 -18.27
CA MET A 720 1.74 -16.28 -17.54
C MET A 720 0.99 -15.05 -17.04
N HIS A 721 1.20 -14.67 -15.78
CA HIS A 721 0.57 -13.48 -15.19
C HIS A 721 1.16 -12.19 -15.77
N LEU A 722 2.49 -12.09 -15.78
CA LEU A 722 3.23 -10.88 -16.14
C LEU A 722 4.45 -11.17 -17.06
N PRO A 723 4.27 -11.34 -18.38
CA PRO A 723 5.37 -11.34 -19.34
C PRO A 723 6.10 -9.98 -19.32
N PHE A 724 7.36 -9.96 -18.88
CA PHE A 724 8.18 -8.76 -18.64
C PHE A 724 8.95 -8.35 -19.91
N PRO A 725 8.65 -7.20 -20.55
CA PRO A 725 9.23 -6.83 -21.84
C PRO A 725 10.41 -5.85 -21.69
N PHE A 726 11.60 -6.27 -22.12
CA PHE A 726 12.79 -5.40 -22.18
C PHE A 726 12.64 -4.22 -23.16
N ARG A 727 11.71 -4.31 -24.13
CA ARG A 727 11.48 -3.30 -25.19
C ARG A 727 11.34 -1.86 -24.70
N LEU A 728 10.72 -1.61 -23.55
CA LEU A 728 10.58 -0.25 -22.99
C LEU A 728 11.88 0.27 -22.36
N LEU A 729 12.80 -0.60 -21.95
CA LEU A 729 14.16 -0.23 -21.50
C LEU A 729 15.01 0.33 -22.65
N GLU A 730 14.71 -0.06 -23.89
CA GLU A 730 15.44 0.30 -25.11
C GLU A 730 14.74 1.41 -25.94
N THR A 731 13.56 1.85 -25.49
CA THR A 731 12.77 2.88 -26.18
C THR A 731 13.38 4.26 -25.99
N HIS A 732 13.65 4.96 -27.09
CA HIS A 732 14.21 6.31 -27.07
C HIS A 732 13.25 7.31 -26.40
N TRP A 733 13.80 8.18 -25.54
CA TRP A 733 13.03 9.10 -24.71
C TRP A 733 12.43 10.28 -25.49
N ARG A 734 11.31 10.04 -26.18
CA ARG A 734 10.53 11.02 -26.94
C ARG A 734 9.03 10.76 -26.83
N ALA A 735 8.22 11.82 -26.82
CA ALA A 735 6.80 11.71 -26.53
C ALA A 735 5.98 11.05 -27.65
N ASP A 736 6.48 11.07 -28.89
CA ASP A 736 5.88 10.36 -30.02
C ASP A 736 6.22 8.87 -30.02
N LEU A 737 7.49 8.52 -29.79
CA LEU A 737 7.96 7.13 -29.73
C LEU A 737 7.38 6.37 -28.52
N LEU A 738 7.42 6.97 -27.33
CA LEU A 738 6.82 6.37 -26.13
C LEU A 738 5.30 6.19 -26.29
N ARG A 739 4.59 7.13 -26.91
CA ARG A 739 3.16 6.98 -27.22
C ARG A 739 2.91 5.83 -28.20
N SER A 740 3.77 5.66 -29.21
CA SER A 740 3.69 4.56 -30.16
C SER A 740 3.90 3.21 -29.50
N GLU A 741 4.98 3.03 -28.73
CA GLU A 741 5.29 1.76 -28.08
C GLU A 741 4.30 1.41 -26.96
N LEU A 742 3.86 2.39 -26.15
CA LEU A 742 2.82 2.15 -25.15
C LEU A 742 1.47 1.82 -25.80
N SER A 743 1.08 2.53 -26.88
CA SER A 743 -0.15 2.17 -27.61
C SER A 743 -0.06 0.78 -28.25
N GLY A 744 1.14 0.37 -28.71
CA GLY A 744 1.41 -0.98 -29.21
C GLY A 744 1.29 -2.05 -28.13
N LEU A 745 1.86 -1.81 -26.94
CA LEU A 745 1.73 -2.66 -25.76
C LEU A 745 0.25 -2.89 -25.40
N TYR A 746 -0.52 -1.82 -25.19
CA TYR A 746 -1.92 -1.93 -24.78
C TYR A 746 -2.83 -2.51 -25.87
N ALA A 747 -2.52 -2.29 -27.15
CA ALA A 747 -3.25 -2.89 -28.27
C ALA A 747 -2.92 -4.37 -28.53
N ALA A 748 -1.84 -4.90 -27.93
CA ALA A 748 -1.46 -6.30 -28.02
C ALA A 748 -1.91 -7.15 -26.82
N LEU A 749 -2.34 -6.54 -25.72
CA LEU A 749 -2.88 -7.25 -24.56
C LEU A 749 -4.15 -8.06 -24.93
N PRO A 750 -4.21 -9.36 -24.59
CA PRO A 750 -5.46 -10.11 -24.62
C PRO A 750 -6.51 -9.56 -23.65
N ASP A 751 -7.80 -9.84 -23.91
CA ASP A 751 -8.90 -9.47 -23.01
C ASP A 751 -8.64 -9.98 -21.58
N GLY A 752 -8.60 -9.06 -20.61
CA GLY A 752 -8.35 -9.38 -19.21
C GLY A 752 -6.90 -9.68 -18.85
N ALA A 753 -5.93 -9.53 -19.76
CA ALA A 753 -4.50 -9.51 -19.42
C ALA A 753 -4.09 -8.19 -18.74
N TRP A 754 -2.88 -8.15 -18.16
CA TRP A 754 -2.35 -6.96 -17.48
C TRP A 754 -0.82 -6.93 -17.59
N PRO A 755 -0.19 -5.80 -17.99
CA PRO A 755 1.25 -5.75 -18.24
C PRO A 755 2.07 -5.42 -16.97
N ILE A 756 3.33 -5.84 -16.97
CA ILE A 756 4.39 -5.32 -16.09
C ILE A 756 5.29 -4.37 -16.90
N VAL A 757 5.79 -3.29 -16.29
CA VAL A 757 6.65 -2.29 -16.95
C VAL A 757 7.80 -1.90 -16.02
N ALA A 758 9.01 -1.84 -16.57
CA ALA A 758 10.18 -1.23 -15.95
C ALA A 758 10.76 -0.14 -16.88
N LEU A 759 11.51 0.81 -16.31
CA LEU A 759 12.31 1.79 -17.07
C LEU A 759 13.83 1.63 -16.83
N GLY A 760 14.24 0.86 -15.82
CA GLY A 760 15.60 0.41 -15.55
C GLY A 760 15.56 -0.96 -14.85
N ASN A 761 16.64 -1.73 -14.95
CA ASN A 761 16.84 -3.04 -14.30
C ASN A 761 18.36 -3.27 -14.07
N HIS A 762 18.74 -4.35 -13.40
CA HIS A 762 20.13 -4.64 -13.02
C HIS A 762 21.09 -4.95 -14.19
N ASP A 763 20.63 -5.10 -15.43
CA ASP A 763 21.49 -5.28 -16.62
C ASP A 763 21.73 -3.99 -17.43
N ARG A 764 21.02 -2.90 -17.12
CA ARG A 764 21.08 -1.66 -17.91
C ARG A 764 21.64 -0.49 -17.12
N VAL A 765 22.08 0.53 -17.85
CA VAL A 765 22.50 1.85 -17.34
C VAL A 765 21.33 2.48 -16.56
N ARG A 766 21.60 3.07 -15.40
CA ARG A 766 20.55 3.59 -14.51
C ARG A 766 19.75 4.71 -15.15
N LEU A 767 18.48 4.80 -14.77
CA LEU A 767 17.52 5.74 -15.36
C LEU A 767 18.00 7.19 -15.27
N ALA A 768 18.58 7.58 -14.13
CA ALA A 768 19.14 8.92 -13.91
C ALA A 768 20.43 9.20 -14.70
N THR A 769 21.20 8.17 -15.07
CA THR A 769 22.36 8.30 -15.97
C THR A 769 21.90 8.52 -17.41
N ARG A 770 20.95 7.69 -17.87
CA ARG A 770 20.48 7.69 -19.26
C ARG A 770 19.65 8.92 -19.61
N LEU A 771 18.84 9.42 -18.69
CA LEU A 771 17.92 10.56 -18.92
C LEU A 771 18.39 11.87 -18.27
N GLY A 772 19.32 11.82 -17.32
CA GLY A 772 19.66 12.93 -16.44
C GLY A 772 18.64 13.15 -15.30
N PRO A 773 19.01 13.85 -14.21
CA PRO A 773 18.21 13.91 -12.99
C PRO A 773 16.81 14.53 -13.15
N ALA A 774 16.64 15.47 -14.09
CA ALA A 774 15.35 16.14 -14.31
C ALA A 774 14.33 15.22 -15.00
N GLN A 775 14.69 14.64 -16.15
CA GLN A 775 13.82 13.68 -16.85
C GLN A 775 13.64 12.37 -16.10
N ALA A 776 14.55 11.99 -15.18
CA ALA A 776 14.31 10.88 -14.26
C ALA A 776 13.09 11.12 -13.32
N ARG A 777 12.79 12.38 -12.94
CA ARG A 777 11.56 12.71 -12.19
C ARG A 777 10.31 12.50 -13.06
N VAL A 778 10.37 12.91 -14.32
CA VAL A 778 9.31 12.70 -15.32
C VAL A 778 9.07 11.20 -15.57
N ALA A 779 10.15 10.43 -15.63
CA ALA A 779 10.11 8.98 -15.79
C ALA A 779 9.48 8.25 -14.59
N ALA A 780 9.72 8.73 -13.35
CA ALA A 780 9.05 8.23 -12.16
C ALA A 780 7.52 8.41 -12.24
N VAL A 781 7.06 9.60 -12.66
CA VAL A 781 5.63 9.87 -12.87
C VAL A 781 5.05 8.95 -13.95
N LEU A 782 5.75 8.75 -15.07
CA LEU A 782 5.32 7.81 -16.11
C LEU A 782 5.15 6.40 -15.54
N LEU A 783 6.21 5.83 -14.96
CA LEU A 783 6.23 4.45 -14.47
C LEU A 783 5.10 4.19 -13.46
N LEU A 784 4.94 5.05 -12.46
CA LEU A 784 3.96 4.85 -11.38
C LEU A 784 2.52 5.20 -11.78
N THR A 785 2.28 5.88 -12.92
CA THR A 785 0.91 6.24 -13.37
C THR A 785 0.41 5.55 -14.64
N LEU A 786 1.17 4.60 -15.20
CA LEU A 786 0.69 3.69 -16.25
C LEU A 786 -0.29 2.61 -15.73
N ALA A 787 -1.13 2.09 -16.63
CA ALA A 787 -2.03 0.95 -16.41
C ALA A 787 -1.27 -0.39 -16.50
N ALA A 788 -0.19 -0.48 -15.72
CA ALA A 788 0.70 -1.62 -15.62
C ALA A 788 1.02 -1.86 -14.15
N THR A 789 1.65 -2.98 -13.85
CA THR A 789 2.38 -3.22 -12.61
C THR A 789 3.80 -2.64 -12.78
N PRO A 790 4.15 -1.50 -12.16
CA PRO A 790 5.51 -0.95 -12.22
C PRO A 790 6.51 -1.81 -11.46
N CYS A 791 7.67 -2.05 -12.08
CA CYS A 791 8.85 -2.64 -11.47
C CYS A 791 9.96 -1.57 -11.40
N LEU A 792 10.49 -1.35 -10.19
CA LEU A 792 11.47 -0.31 -9.87
C LEU A 792 12.81 -0.95 -9.52
N LEU A 793 13.89 -0.56 -10.18
CA LEU A 793 15.25 -0.92 -9.76
C LEU A 793 15.62 -0.20 -8.45
N TYR A 794 16.24 -0.91 -7.51
CA TYR A 794 16.73 -0.30 -6.26
C TYR A 794 17.58 0.96 -6.51
N ALA A 795 17.42 1.97 -5.65
CA ALA A 795 18.07 3.28 -5.72
C ALA A 795 17.68 4.21 -6.90
N ASP A 796 16.83 3.79 -7.85
CA ASP A 796 16.25 4.73 -8.82
C ASP A 796 15.28 5.71 -8.14
N GLU A 797 14.72 5.35 -6.99
CA GLU A 797 13.96 6.25 -6.11
C GLU A 797 14.83 7.32 -5.43
N LEU A 798 16.15 7.13 -5.35
CA LEU A 798 17.11 8.16 -4.97
C LEU A 798 17.60 8.98 -6.17
N GLY A 799 17.23 8.59 -7.40
CA GLY A 799 17.82 9.14 -8.62
C GLY A 799 19.31 8.85 -8.74
N LEU A 800 19.75 7.69 -8.24
CA LEU A 800 21.16 7.28 -8.28
C LEU A 800 21.62 7.13 -9.74
N THR A 801 22.76 7.72 -10.08
CA THR A 801 23.46 7.45 -11.35
C THR A 801 24.41 6.28 -11.20
N ASP A 802 24.83 5.69 -12.31
CA ASP A 802 25.94 4.76 -12.42
C ASP A 802 27.15 5.30 -11.66
N GLN A 803 27.83 4.45 -10.89
CA GLN A 803 29.01 4.83 -10.12
C GLN A 803 30.29 4.27 -10.77
N PRO A 804 31.41 5.01 -10.72
CA PRO A 804 32.64 4.60 -11.40
C PRO A 804 33.34 3.44 -10.69
N VAL A 805 33.09 2.22 -11.15
CA VAL A 805 33.78 0.98 -10.71
C VAL A 805 35.13 0.84 -11.45
N PRO A 806 36.28 0.85 -10.74
CA PRO A 806 37.58 0.58 -11.34
C PRO A 806 37.66 -0.84 -11.90
N VAL A 807 38.42 -1.05 -12.99
CA VAL A 807 38.52 -2.35 -13.69
C VAL A 807 39.05 -3.45 -12.75
N GLU A 808 39.95 -3.11 -11.83
CA GLU A 808 40.48 -4.01 -10.80
C GLU A 808 39.50 -4.31 -9.64
N ARG A 809 38.34 -3.64 -9.60
CA ARG A 809 37.23 -3.89 -8.66
C ARG A 809 35.97 -4.46 -9.33
N GLN A 810 35.93 -4.54 -10.66
CA GLN A 810 34.80 -5.13 -11.40
C GLN A 810 34.57 -6.59 -10.99
N ARG A 811 33.30 -7.00 -11.01
CA ARG A 811 32.85 -8.33 -10.58
C ARG A 811 32.21 -9.09 -11.73
N ASP A 812 31.41 -8.42 -12.56
CA ASP A 812 30.82 -8.95 -13.80
C ASP A 812 31.83 -9.76 -14.62
N TYR A 813 31.68 -11.10 -14.58
CA TYR A 813 32.64 -12.03 -15.18
C TYR A 813 32.63 -11.96 -16.71
N PHE A 814 31.46 -11.71 -17.30
CA PHE A 814 31.30 -11.57 -18.75
C PHE A 814 32.26 -10.49 -19.31
N ALA A 815 32.12 -9.25 -18.84
CA ALA A 815 32.93 -8.13 -19.32
C ALA A 815 34.43 -8.28 -19.00
N ARG A 816 34.77 -8.97 -17.91
CA ARG A 816 36.17 -9.22 -17.48
C ARG A 816 36.88 -10.30 -18.27
N THR A 817 36.16 -11.32 -18.75
CA THR A 817 36.73 -12.52 -19.38
C THR A 817 36.59 -12.50 -20.91
N HIS A 818 35.42 -12.09 -21.41
CA HIS A 818 35.10 -12.10 -22.84
C HIS A 818 35.29 -10.72 -23.49
N GLY A 819 35.24 -9.65 -22.67
CA GLY A 819 35.28 -8.26 -23.11
C GLY A 819 33.88 -7.74 -23.44
N GLY A 820 33.58 -6.52 -22.98
CA GLY A 820 32.26 -5.90 -23.13
C GLY A 820 32.15 -4.65 -22.27
N VAL A 821 30.92 -4.18 -22.06
CA VAL A 821 30.62 -3.19 -21.02
C VAL A 821 30.24 -3.94 -19.74
N SER A 822 30.89 -3.64 -18.62
CA SER A 822 30.53 -4.23 -17.32
C SER A 822 29.22 -3.63 -16.82
N ARG A 823 28.36 -4.47 -16.26
CA ARG A 823 27.10 -4.11 -15.59
C ARG A 823 27.31 -3.62 -14.15
N ASP A 824 28.52 -3.74 -13.60
CA ASP A 824 28.86 -3.31 -12.23
C ASP A 824 28.53 -1.83 -11.90
N PRO A 825 28.63 -0.84 -12.83
CA PRO A 825 28.34 0.57 -12.53
C PRO A 825 26.89 0.86 -12.09
N SER A 826 25.89 0.11 -12.59
CA SER A 826 24.51 0.22 -12.11
C SER A 826 24.25 -0.62 -10.85
N ARG A 827 25.06 -1.67 -10.63
CA ARG A 827 24.99 -2.62 -9.50
C ARG A 827 25.70 -2.17 -8.22
N THR A 828 26.23 -0.95 -8.12
CA THR A 828 26.95 -0.49 -6.90
C THR A 828 26.06 -0.30 -5.67
N PRO A 829 26.60 -0.36 -4.43
CA PRO A 829 25.77 -0.46 -3.22
C PRO A 829 24.94 0.79 -2.87
N MET A 830 23.78 0.54 -2.26
CA MET A 830 22.74 1.49 -1.86
C MET A 830 23.24 2.44 -0.76
N PRO A 831 23.22 3.77 -0.98
CA PRO A 831 23.59 4.75 0.03
C PRO A 831 22.44 5.06 0.99
N TRP A 832 22.55 4.62 2.24
CA TRP A 832 21.57 4.81 3.31
C TRP A 832 21.77 6.12 4.09
N ASN A 833 23.03 6.52 4.35
CA ASN A 833 23.41 7.75 5.05
C ASN A 833 24.75 8.31 4.53
N ASP A 834 25.32 9.32 5.19
CA ASP A 834 26.63 9.92 4.85
C ASP A 834 27.83 9.33 5.62
N GLY A 835 27.60 8.23 6.35
CA GLY A 835 28.60 7.56 7.19
C GLY A 835 29.54 6.62 6.44
N VAL A 836 30.16 5.70 7.21
CA VAL A 836 31.08 4.67 6.68
C VAL A 836 30.38 3.86 5.58
N ASN A 837 30.97 3.81 4.40
CA ASN A 837 30.41 3.19 3.19
C ASN A 837 28.97 3.62 2.88
N GLY A 838 28.60 4.85 3.19
CA GLY A 838 27.22 5.35 3.03
C GLY A 838 26.18 4.59 3.86
N GLY A 839 26.59 3.90 4.93
CA GLY A 839 25.69 3.09 5.76
C GLY A 839 25.31 1.74 5.15
N PHE A 840 25.84 1.36 3.98
CA PHE A 840 25.59 0.05 3.37
C PHE A 840 26.17 -1.11 4.20
N SER A 841 27.40 -0.96 4.69
CA SER A 841 28.19 -2.00 5.35
C SER A 841 29.20 -1.39 6.34
N PRO A 842 29.47 -2.01 7.50
CA PRO A 842 30.55 -1.64 8.41
C PRO A 842 31.95 -2.14 7.98
N ALA A 843 32.05 -2.97 6.93
CA ALA A 843 33.30 -3.58 6.49
C ALA A 843 34.32 -2.55 5.94
N PRO A 844 35.62 -2.89 5.84
CA PRO A 844 36.58 -2.03 5.14
C PRO A 844 36.19 -1.82 3.66
N GLU A 845 36.37 -0.61 3.11
CA GLU A 845 36.03 -0.26 1.71
C GLU A 845 36.68 -1.21 0.68
N ALA A 846 37.85 -1.77 1.00
CA ALA A 846 38.57 -2.74 0.18
C ALA A 846 37.99 -4.17 0.22
N SER A 847 37.21 -4.51 1.26
CA SER A 847 36.47 -5.78 1.36
C SER A 847 35.15 -5.75 0.62
N LEU A 848 34.53 -4.57 0.45
CA LEU A 848 33.24 -4.44 -0.22
C LEU A 848 33.25 -5.10 -1.60
N TRP A 849 32.15 -5.77 -1.96
CA TRP A 849 32.07 -6.46 -3.24
C TRP A 849 32.24 -5.47 -4.41
N LEU A 850 31.51 -4.35 -4.39
CA LEU A 850 31.66 -3.18 -5.25
C LEU A 850 31.85 -1.88 -4.43
N PRO A 851 32.48 -0.82 -5.00
CA PRO A 851 32.63 0.47 -4.33
C PRO A 851 31.30 1.25 -4.25
N VAL A 852 31.13 2.04 -3.19
CA VAL A 852 29.93 2.87 -2.95
C VAL A 852 29.92 4.18 -3.75
N SER A 853 28.76 4.84 -3.78
CA SER A 853 28.59 6.17 -4.37
C SER A 853 29.53 7.22 -3.76
N ARG A 854 29.88 8.23 -4.57
CA ARG A 854 30.76 9.35 -4.14
C ARG A 854 30.01 10.61 -3.69
N ASP A 855 28.73 10.77 -4.02
CA ASP A 855 27.90 11.92 -3.62
C ASP A 855 27.08 11.63 -2.36
N LEU A 856 27.71 10.99 -1.36
CA LEU A 856 27.04 10.57 -0.12
C LEU A 856 26.49 11.74 0.72
N ALA A 857 26.86 12.99 0.44
CA ALA A 857 26.31 14.16 1.12
C ALA A 857 24.86 14.49 0.70
N ARG A 858 24.36 13.91 -0.40
CA ARG A 858 23.06 14.25 -1.01
C ARG A 858 22.34 13.05 -1.62
N LEU A 859 23.05 12.16 -2.28
CA LEU A 859 22.51 10.89 -2.79
C LEU A 859 22.61 9.82 -1.71
N ASN A 860 21.82 9.95 -0.65
CA ASN A 860 21.55 8.91 0.35
C ASN A 860 20.11 9.01 0.88
N VAL A 861 19.59 7.93 1.47
CA VAL A 861 18.22 7.88 2.02
C VAL A 861 17.98 8.94 3.09
N GLU A 862 18.83 9.01 4.13
CA GLU A 862 18.68 9.94 5.27
C GLU A 862 18.66 11.42 4.85
N ALA A 863 19.45 11.81 3.84
CA ALA A 863 19.45 13.14 3.26
C ALA A 863 18.18 13.42 2.45
N GLN A 864 17.75 12.48 1.60
CA GLN A 864 16.55 12.66 0.77
C GLN A 864 15.22 12.56 1.56
N VAL A 865 15.22 11.96 2.75
CA VAL A 865 14.11 12.08 3.71
C VAL A 865 14.00 13.52 4.23
N ARG A 866 15.11 14.24 4.44
CA ARG A 866 15.13 15.62 4.95
C ARG A 866 14.85 16.69 3.90
N ASP A 867 15.24 16.45 2.65
CA ASP A 867 14.98 17.34 1.51
C ASP A 867 13.55 17.12 0.94
N PRO A 868 12.62 18.10 0.99
CA PRO A 868 11.25 17.97 0.51
C PRO A 868 11.10 17.97 -1.02
N GLU A 869 12.14 18.37 -1.76
CA GLU A 869 12.14 18.39 -3.24
C GLU A 869 12.77 17.14 -3.86
N SER A 870 13.33 16.25 -3.03
CA SER A 870 14.15 15.09 -3.43
C SER A 870 13.46 14.08 -4.36
N MET A 871 14.23 13.12 -4.89
CA MET A 871 13.66 12.04 -5.70
C MET A 871 12.84 11.09 -4.81
N LEU A 872 13.35 10.75 -3.61
CA LEU A 872 12.67 9.86 -2.68
C LEU A 872 11.29 10.41 -2.27
N ARG A 873 11.19 11.73 -2.12
CA ARG A 873 9.94 12.44 -1.84
C ARG A 873 8.93 12.33 -2.98
N LEU A 874 9.38 12.47 -4.23
CA LEU A 874 8.56 12.29 -5.41
C LEU A 874 8.04 10.85 -5.53
N TYR A 875 8.89 9.84 -5.34
CA TYR A 875 8.48 8.43 -5.38
C TYR A 875 7.47 8.09 -4.28
N ARG A 876 7.70 8.52 -3.02
CA ARG A 876 6.74 8.33 -1.92
C ARG A 876 5.38 9.01 -2.21
N ALA A 877 5.37 10.19 -2.82
CA ALA A 877 4.12 10.84 -3.22
C ALA A 877 3.39 10.08 -4.35
N LEU A 878 4.13 9.56 -5.33
CA LEU A 878 3.57 8.81 -6.46
C LEU A 878 3.01 7.44 -6.06
N THR A 879 3.68 6.69 -5.18
CA THR A 879 3.16 5.40 -4.69
C THR A 879 1.92 5.60 -3.82
N ARG A 880 1.87 6.64 -2.98
CA ARG A 880 0.64 7.02 -2.25
C ARG A 880 -0.51 7.38 -3.19
N LEU A 881 -0.28 8.26 -4.15
CA LEU A 881 -1.28 8.64 -5.15
C LEU A 881 -1.81 7.42 -5.91
N ARG A 882 -0.91 6.51 -6.30
CA ARG A 882 -1.26 5.23 -6.93
C ARG A 882 -2.11 4.34 -6.02
N HIS A 883 -1.80 4.24 -4.73
CA HIS A 883 -2.57 3.44 -3.77
C HIS A 883 -3.94 4.05 -3.41
N ALA A 884 -4.05 5.38 -3.43
CA ALA A 884 -5.26 6.12 -3.07
C ALA A 884 -6.21 6.42 -4.25
N SER A 885 -5.84 6.03 -5.49
CA SER A 885 -6.62 6.27 -6.72
C SER A 885 -6.88 4.95 -7.47
N PRO A 886 -8.11 4.40 -7.44
CA PRO A 886 -8.52 3.27 -8.28
C PRO A 886 -8.17 3.44 -9.76
N ALA A 887 -8.33 4.67 -10.29
CA ALA A 887 -8.00 4.99 -11.67
C ALA A 887 -6.51 4.80 -11.98
N VAL A 888 -5.61 5.22 -11.09
CA VAL A 888 -4.16 5.03 -11.27
C VAL A 888 -3.75 3.58 -10.98
N ARG A 889 -4.36 2.92 -9.99
CA ARG A 889 -3.99 1.56 -9.57
C ARG A 889 -4.38 0.48 -10.58
N ARG A 890 -5.65 0.45 -11.00
CA ARG A 890 -6.23 -0.61 -11.86
C ARG A 890 -7.02 -0.08 -13.07
N GLY A 891 -7.41 1.19 -13.06
CA GLY A 891 -8.26 1.78 -14.10
C GLY A 891 -7.67 1.78 -15.51
N SER A 892 -8.57 1.88 -16.49
CA SER A 892 -8.27 2.00 -17.93
C SER A 892 -7.28 3.14 -18.26
N ILE A 893 -6.65 3.09 -19.43
CA ILE A 893 -5.76 4.13 -19.96
C ILE A 893 -6.16 4.54 -21.38
N THR A 894 -6.06 5.84 -21.68
CA THR A 894 -6.29 6.38 -23.04
C THR A 894 -5.29 7.49 -23.33
N PHE A 895 -4.49 7.34 -24.39
CA PHE A 895 -3.51 8.35 -24.83
C PHE A 895 -4.18 9.47 -25.65
N ASP A 896 -3.77 10.71 -25.40
CA ASP A 896 -4.20 11.89 -26.15
C ASP A 896 -3.34 12.13 -27.40
N ALA A 897 -3.90 12.90 -28.34
CA ALA A 897 -3.19 13.43 -29.50
C ALA A 897 -2.25 14.59 -29.09
N GLY A 898 -1.22 14.28 -28.29
CA GLY A 898 -0.20 15.23 -27.84
C GLY A 898 0.83 15.63 -28.91
N THR A 899 1.71 16.57 -28.57
CA THR A 899 2.81 17.08 -29.42
C THR A 899 3.98 16.07 -29.53
N GLU A 900 5.07 16.47 -30.20
CA GLU A 900 6.37 15.77 -30.13
C GLU A 900 7.07 15.92 -28.77
N SER A 901 6.68 16.92 -27.96
CA SER A 901 7.31 17.25 -26.67
C SER A 901 6.55 16.73 -25.44
N VAL A 902 5.23 16.62 -25.50
CA VAL A 902 4.39 16.23 -24.35
C VAL A 902 3.70 14.90 -24.59
N LEU A 903 3.92 13.96 -23.69
CA LEU A 903 3.14 12.73 -23.59
C LEU A 903 1.96 12.99 -22.63
N ALA A 904 0.74 12.75 -23.10
CA ALA A 904 -0.49 13.00 -22.37
C ALA A 904 -1.42 11.78 -22.44
N TYR A 905 -2.02 11.42 -21.31
CA TYR A 905 -2.99 10.32 -21.23
C TYR A 905 -3.93 10.46 -20.02
N ARG A 906 -5.11 9.86 -20.13
CA ARG A 906 -6.07 9.74 -19.03
C ARG A 906 -6.02 8.37 -18.39
N ARG A 907 -6.34 8.31 -17.10
CA ARG A 907 -6.62 7.10 -16.32
C ARG A 907 -8.03 7.21 -15.74
N THR A 908 -8.83 6.16 -15.87
CA THR A 908 -10.25 6.18 -15.46
C THR A 908 -10.68 4.86 -14.83
N GLU A 909 -11.28 4.93 -13.64
CA GLU A 909 -12.03 3.83 -13.01
C GLU A 909 -13.26 4.40 -12.30
N GLY A 910 -14.47 4.02 -12.75
CA GLY A 910 -15.73 4.57 -12.22
C GLY A 910 -15.80 6.11 -12.22
N SER A 911 -15.89 6.68 -11.02
CA SER A 911 -15.88 8.12 -10.73
C SER A 911 -14.48 8.74 -10.71
N ASP A 912 -13.43 7.94 -10.52
CA ASP A 912 -12.04 8.39 -10.43
C ASP A 912 -11.46 8.61 -11.84
N ARG A 913 -10.91 9.81 -12.09
CA ARG A 913 -10.48 10.28 -13.40
C ARG A 913 -9.24 11.16 -13.28
N LYS A 914 -8.07 10.65 -13.66
CA LYS A 914 -6.82 11.43 -13.68
C LYS A 914 -6.38 11.75 -15.10
N LEU A 915 -5.83 12.94 -15.32
CA LEU A 915 -5.08 13.33 -16.52
C LEU A 915 -3.60 13.47 -16.16
N VAL A 916 -2.73 12.80 -16.90
CA VAL A 916 -1.28 12.85 -16.73
C VAL A 916 -0.67 13.59 -17.92
N LEU A 917 0.21 14.56 -17.64
CA LEU A 917 0.89 15.39 -18.62
C LEU A 917 2.39 15.36 -18.36
N LEU A 918 3.21 14.96 -19.34
CA LEU A 918 4.65 14.74 -19.18
C LEU A 918 5.44 15.52 -20.25
N ASN A 919 6.13 16.61 -19.88
CA ASN A 919 7.01 17.33 -20.79
C ASN A 919 8.39 16.64 -20.86
N LEU A 920 8.66 15.99 -21.99
CA LEU A 920 9.90 15.24 -22.21
C LEU A 920 11.02 16.13 -22.81
N THR A 921 10.98 17.43 -22.53
CA THR A 921 11.93 18.41 -23.09
C THR A 921 12.38 19.47 -22.08
N ASP A 922 13.58 19.99 -22.35
CA ASP A 922 14.30 21.07 -21.65
C ASP A 922 13.68 22.47 -21.79
N ARG A 923 12.46 22.56 -22.33
CA ARG A 923 11.79 23.81 -22.69
C ARG A 923 10.31 23.78 -22.28
N PRO A 924 9.73 24.89 -21.79
CA PRO A 924 8.32 24.96 -21.48
C PRO A 924 7.41 24.63 -22.68
N ALA A 925 6.26 24.03 -22.39
CA ALA A 925 5.27 23.64 -23.38
C ALA A 925 3.86 24.08 -22.94
N THR A 926 2.98 24.36 -23.90
CA THR A 926 1.56 24.63 -23.64
C THR A 926 0.72 23.51 -24.25
N VAL A 927 -0.26 23.00 -23.50
CA VAL A 927 -1.19 21.96 -23.95
C VAL A 927 -2.64 22.33 -23.63
N PRO A 928 -3.62 21.87 -24.44
CA PRO A 928 -5.02 22.07 -24.12
C PRO A 928 -5.44 21.21 -22.93
N LEU A 929 -6.02 21.84 -21.90
CA LEU A 929 -6.67 21.18 -20.77
C LEU A 929 -8.19 21.21 -21.03
N PRO A 930 -8.86 20.06 -21.29
CA PRO A 930 -10.23 20.06 -21.81
C PRO A 930 -11.32 20.21 -20.73
N VAL A 931 -10.96 20.19 -19.45
CA VAL A 931 -11.84 20.09 -18.29
C VAL A 931 -11.22 20.83 -17.10
N ASP A 932 -12.05 21.30 -16.17
CA ASP A 932 -11.57 21.81 -14.88
C ASP A 932 -11.00 20.66 -14.03
N GLY A 933 -10.11 20.96 -13.10
CA GLY A 933 -9.39 19.94 -12.35
C GLY A 933 -8.55 20.46 -11.19
N ARG A 934 -7.96 19.53 -10.42
CA ARG A 934 -7.07 19.81 -9.29
C ARG A 934 -5.71 19.14 -9.53
N VAL A 935 -4.64 19.92 -9.64
CA VAL A 935 -3.26 19.40 -9.71
C VAL A 935 -2.92 18.71 -8.39
N LEU A 936 -2.81 17.38 -8.39
CA LEU A 936 -2.44 16.58 -7.22
C LEU A 936 -0.92 16.48 -7.06
N LEU A 937 -0.18 16.53 -8.16
CA LEU A 937 1.28 16.38 -8.17
C LEU A 937 1.90 17.13 -9.36
N SER A 938 3.03 17.79 -9.13
CA SER A 938 3.93 18.34 -10.15
C SER A 938 5.39 18.04 -9.76
N THR A 939 6.23 17.63 -10.72
CA THR A 939 7.68 17.43 -10.46
C THR A 939 8.45 18.73 -10.24
N ALA A 940 7.87 19.87 -10.61
CA ALA A 940 8.39 21.23 -10.44
C ALA A 940 7.89 21.92 -9.15
N SER A 941 7.21 21.19 -8.27
CA SER A 941 6.81 21.63 -6.92
C SER A 941 7.33 20.62 -5.87
N PRO A 942 7.48 21.02 -4.59
CA PRO A 942 7.78 20.08 -3.50
C PRO A 942 6.68 19.03 -3.33
N ALA A 943 7.05 17.82 -2.90
CA ALA A 943 6.09 16.74 -2.66
C ALA A 943 5.19 17.07 -1.46
N GLY A 944 3.87 16.90 -1.62
CA GLY A 944 2.89 17.29 -0.59
C GLY A 944 2.57 18.80 -0.54
N ALA A 945 2.95 19.57 -1.56
CA ALA A 945 2.40 20.91 -1.78
C ALA A 945 0.86 20.84 -1.94
N PRO A 946 0.09 21.83 -1.44
CA PRO A 946 -1.37 21.79 -1.50
C PRO A 946 -1.88 21.76 -2.93
N ALA A 947 -2.81 20.84 -3.19
CA ALA A 947 -3.27 20.51 -4.53
C ALA A 947 -4.06 21.68 -5.17
N ARG A 948 -3.66 22.14 -6.36
CA ARG A 948 -4.09 23.43 -6.93
C ARG A 948 -5.16 23.28 -8.01
N ARG A 949 -6.32 23.92 -7.85
CA ARG A 949 -7.35 24.04 -8.92
C ARG A 949 -6.81 24.68 -10.20
N VAL A 950 -7.26 24.17 -11.34
CA VAL A 950 -6.95 24.59 -12.70
C VAL A 950 -8.21 24.55 -13.56
N ALA A 951 -8.38 25.53 -14.45
CA ALA A 951 -9.56 25.64 -15.30
C ALA A 951 -9.26 25.21 -16.75
N ALA A 952 -10.27 24.72 -17.46
CA ALA A 952 -10.19 24.33 -18.86
C ALA A 952 -9.72 25.48 -19.75
N GLY A 953 -8.84 25.16 -20.72
CA GLY A 953 -8.19 26.15 -21.58
C GLY A 953 -6.78 25.73 -21.98
N GLU A 954 -5.82 26.66 -21.89
CA GLU A 954 -4.40 26.39 -22.09
C GLU A 954 -3.71 26.16 -20.74
N PHE A 955 -3.06 25.00 -20.58
CA PHE A 955 -2.21 24.68 -19.44
C PHE A 955 -0.73 24.75 -19.83
N ALA A 956 0.06 25.48 -19.04
CA ALA A 956 1.50 25.64 -19.25
C ALA A 956 2.29 24.69 -18.35
N LEU A 957 3.18 23.91 -18.97
CA LEU A 957 4.17 23.05 -18.35
C LEU A 957 5.54 23.73 -18.41
N ALA A 958 6.30 23.72 -17.32
CA ALA A 958 7.70 24.10 -17.31
C ALA A 958 8.57 23.07 -18.08
N ALA A 959 9.85 23.41 -18.28
CA ALA A 959 10.85 22.43 -18.72
C ALA A 959 10.92 21.26 -17.73
N ASP A 960 11.03 20.04 -18.24
CA ASP A 960 11.13 18.81 -17.43
C ASP A 960 9.99 18.60 -16.40
N GLU A 961 8.83 19.23 -16.61
CA GLU A 961 7.66 19.10 -15.74
C GLU A 961 6.75 17.93 -16.13
N ALA A 962 6.41 17.12 -15.13
CA ALA A 962 5.34 16.13 -15.18
C ALA A 962 4.28 16.47 -14.13
N VAL A 963 3.01 16.40 -14.51
CA VAL A 963 1.85 16.81 -13.70
C VAL A 963 0.78 15.72 -13.73
N VAL A 964 0.18 15.45 -12.57
CA VAL A 964 -1.04 14.64 -12.45
C VAL A 964 -2.18 15.53 -11.95
N ILE A 965 -3.28 15.53 -12.70
CA ILE A 965 -4.47 16.35 -12.48
C ILE A 965 -5.64 15.43 -12.18
N ASP A 966 -6.32 15.65 -11.06
CA ASP A 966 -7.66 15.12 -10.82
C ASP A 966 -8.67 15.88 -11.67
N VAL A 967 -9.53 15.18 -12.40
CA VAL A 967 -10.55 15.81 -13.25
C VAL A 967 -11.78 16.08 -12.40
N GLU A 968 -12.17 17.35 -12.26
CA GLU A 968 -13.40 17.70 -11.57
C GLU A 968 -14.62 17.14 -12.32
N ARG A 969 -15.62 16.68 -11.58
CA ARG A 969 -16.83 16.08 -12.17
C ARG A 969 -17.60 17.19 -12.89
N ASP A 970 -17.93 16.98 -14.16
CA ASP A 970 -18.88 17.87 -14.85
C ASP A 970 -20.26 17.67 -14.20
N HIS A 971 -20.67 18.63 -13.39
CA HIS A 971 -21.93 18.61 -12.66
C HIS A 971 -23.17 18.67 -13.58
N ALA A 972 -23.00 18.78 -14.91
CA ALA A 972 -24.08 18.66 -15.89
C ALA A 972 -24.48 17.21 -16.24
N ASP A 973 -23.68 16.19 -15.86
CA ASP A 973 -23.89 14.77 -16.20
C ASP A 973 -24.72 13.97 -15.15
N HIS A 974 -25.45 14.64 -14.25
CA HIS A 974 -26.26 14.03 -13.17
C HIS A 974 -27.72 14.53 -13.15
#